data_AF-A0A817SLF7-F1
#
_entry.id   AF-A0A817SLF7-F1
#
_cell.length_a   1.000
_cell.length_b   1.000
_cell.length_c   1.000
_cell.angle_alpha   90.00
_cell.angle_beta   90.00
_cell.angle_gamma   90.00
#
_symmetry.space_group_name_H-M   'P 1'
#
loop_
_entity.id
_entity.type
_entity.pdbx_description
1 polymer ?
#
loop_
_entity_poly.entity_id
_entity_poly.type
_entity_poly.pdbx_seq_one_letter_code
_entity_poly.pdbx_strand_id
1 'polypeptide(L)'
;MTHKYETLVGERGIQLSGGEKQRIALARALIKQPNVLLLDEATSALDNANERIVQEALDRNRKDRTTIIIAHRLNTIKNADYIYVLENGVLIEEGTHENLMVVPEGRYQAMFKRQEIERISDNMDDTPYMQKVTEEENLAYEYSHRLSMSEMVAEHKAVEKPFSQISVFLRLLTMNRPEWIIILIGCIGCIFVGGSQSLFGFLLARVIHAFKYYPGAKQRSHVLNASLIFLLVGVFILIARLVQYTAFAISGSKLTQRFRSQAFECLLRQEVAYFDRIEHSSGVISAHLSSGAIAVQELAGTRSGVICEIIALMLFGIALGSSLHWQIGLIIAASLCTFLIIIYTKCRIVAPLNEQIDSIAGQSSMFAIEVVQNLRTVKHLLVEKEVLRKYTGFVKQISILFRKSLIISTIEFSIYWAFDLYVLAFLYLCTFNLLKNHEIFANNIMMVLSVAIFSTQASKVIGFMSNRLAASFSGAEYFFNIFDRKPYIDNGSTEGQLLVDFHGNISFDQVKFIYPNRPTSIILKGFQLNIRSGQTVALVGLSGSGKSTIIQLLERFYDATKGNIFLDGIDIRQLNIHSLRSHFGLVTQEPVLFDLTIAENIAYGLEHVQMDEIISAAKRANIHQFIEQLSEGYETRIGEYGRFLSGGEKQRIAIARILIRRPKVFLFDEVTSAMDSYNEKIIQEALEEARIEDPSRTSIIIAHRLSTIRSCDVIYVVDEGRIIESGTHTELIERDGAYSKMLRQNVVL
;
A
#
# COMPACT_ATOMS: atom_id res chain seq x y z
N MET A 1 24.88 15.65 2.67
CA MET A 1 23.57 15.49 3.33
C MET A 1 23.35 16.64 4.32
N THR A 2 22.19 17.31 4.28
CA THR A 2 21.87 18.52 5.06
C THR A 2 21.79 18.32 6.57
N HIS A 3 21.65 17.08 7.06
CA HIS A 3 21.48 16.77 8.49
C HIS A 3 22.54 15.81 9.08
N LYS A 4 23.65 15.53 8.37
CA LYS A 4 24.73 14.60 8.83
C LYS A 4 24.15 13.31 9.45
N TYR A 5 24.37 13.06 10.75
CA TYR A 5 23.91 11.86 11.47
C TYR A 5 22.42 11.85 11.82
N GLU A 6 21.73 12.99 11.77
CA GLU A 6 20.28 13.08 12.04
C GLU A 6 19.43 12.72 10.81
N THR A 7 20.07 12.38 9.70
CA THR A 7 19.40 11.99 8.47
C THR A 7 18.57 10.72 8.68
N LEU A 8 17.26 10.80 8.40
CA LEU A 8 16.37 9.64 8.49
C LEU A 8 16.69 8.65 7.36
N VAL A 9 16.91 7.38 7.70
CA VAL A 9 17.24 6.30 6.75
C VAL A 9 16.24 5.15 6.89
N GLY A 10 15.93 4.46 5.79
CA GLY A 10 14.94 3.37 5.75
C GLY A 10 13.75 3.69 4.84
N GLU A 11 12.66 2.92 4.94
CA GLU A 11 11.48 3.08 4.07
C GLU A 11 10.84 4.47 4.15
N ARG A 12 10.98 5.16 5.29
CA ARG A 12 10.44 6.51 5.53
C ARG A 12 11.47 7.63 5.30
N GLY A 13 12.69 7.30 4.87
CA GLY A 13 13.82 8.22 4.78
C GLY A 13 14.62 8.07 3.50
N ILE A 14 15.87 8.50 3.52
CA ILE A 14 16.79 8.29 2.39
C ILE A 14 17.09 6.79 2.28
N GLN A 15 16.89 6.24 1.08
CA GLN A 15 17.36 4.89 0.77
C GLN A 15 18.85 4.93 0.48
N LEU A 16 19.59 4.14 1.24
CA LEU A 16 21.03 3.96 1.08
C LEU A 16 21.32 2.78 0.12
N SER A 17 22.47 2.82 -0.53
CA SER A 17 23.00 1.68 -1.30
C SER A 17 23.24 0.46 -0.40
N GLY A 18 23.37 -0.73 -0.99
CA GLY A 18 23.69 -1.97 -0.26
C GLY A 18 24.96 -1.83 0.58
N GLY A 19 26.05 -1.30 -0.01
CA GLY A 19 27.31 -1.02 0.68
C GLY A 19 27.19 -0.09 1.87
N GLU A 20 26.45 1.00 1.73
CA GLU A 20 26.22 1.94 2.82
C GLU A 20 25.41 1.31 3.96
N LYS A 21 24.35 0.55 3.65
CA LYS A 21 23.57 -0.19 4.66
C LYS A 21 24.45 -1.19 5.40
N GLN A 22 25.30 -1.93 4.68
CA GLN A 22 26.24 -2.89 5.26
C GLN A 22 27.23 -2.22 6.21
N ARG A 23 27.79 -1.07 5.81
CA ARG A 23 28.73 -0.30 6.65
C ARG A 23 28.07 0.19 7.93
N ILE A 24 26.83 0.65 7.87
CA ILE A 24 26.07 1.04 9.07
C ILE A 24 25.78 -0.18 9.95
N ALA A 25 25.42 -1.32 9.35
CA ALA A 25 25.20 -2.57 10.08
C ALA A 25 26.49 -3.06 10.77
N LEU A 26 27.63 -2.95 10.09
CA LEU A 26 28.95 -3.28 10.64
C LEU A 26 29.32 -2.33 11.79
N ALA A 27 29.18 -1.02 11.59
CA ALA A 27 29.41 -0.04 12.65
C ALA A 27 28.55 -0.34 13.89
N ARG A 28 27.28 -0.71 13.69
CA ARG A 28 26.36 -1.12 14.77
C ARG A 28 26.83 -2.39 15.50
N ALA A 29 27.38 -3.38 14.78
CA ALA A 29 27.95 -4.57 15.40
C ALA A 29 29.22 -4.26 16.19
N LEU A 30 30.09 -3.39 15.66
CA LEU A 30 31.38 -3.04 16.26
C LEU A 30 31.26 -2.16 17.50
N ILE A 31 30.23 -1.28 17.57
CA ILE A 31 29.96 -0.45 18.75
C ILE A 31 29.77 -1.30 20.02
N LYS A 32 29.24 -2.51 19.89
CA LYS A 32 29.05 -3.43 21.03
C LYS A 32 30.35 -4.04 21.55
N GLN A 33 31.45 -3.88 20.82
CA GLN A 33 32.73 -4.53 21.10
C GLN A 33 32.59 -6.05 21.41
N PRO A 34 32.00 -6.87 20.51
CA PRO A 34 31.76 -8.28 20.77
C PRO A 34 33.04 -9.14 20.81
N ASN A 35 33.15 -10.07 21.74
CA ASN A 35 34.25 -11.05 21.77
C ASN A 35 34.18 -12.07 20.61
N VAL A 36 32.96 -12.34 20.14
CA VAL A 36 32.67 -13.23 19.01
C VAL A 36 31.94 -12.45 17.93
N LEU A 37 32.51 -12.43 16.72
CA LEU A 37 31.93 -11.77 15.56
C LEU A 37 31.45 -12.83 14.56
N LEU A 38 30.16 -12.78 14.22
CA LEU A 38 29.56 -13.66 13.21
C LEU A 38 29.31 -12.85 11.94
N LEU A 39 29.87 -13.29 10.82
CA LEU A 39 29.73 -12.66 9.51
C LEU A 39 29.06 -13.66 8.58
N ASP A 40 27.76 -13.50 8.38
CA ASP A 40 26.96 -14.35 7.50
C ASP A 40 26.80 -13.67 6.13
N GLU A 41 27.57 -14.14 5.14
CA GLU A 41 27.63 -13.60 3.78
C GLU A 41 27.74 -12.07 3.71
N ALA A 42 28.52 -11.48 4.62
CA ALA A 42 28.57 -10.04 4.82
C ALA A 42 29.12 -9.23 3.63
N THR A 43 29.50 -9.87 2.51
CA THR A 43 29.93 -9.20 1.28
C THR A 43 29.22 -9.69 0.01
N SER A 44 28.26 -10.63 0.11
CA SER A 44 27.67 -11.27 -1.08
C SER A 44 26.87 -10.28 -1.95
N ALA A 45 26.10 -9.40 -1.32
CA ALA A 45 25.23 -8.41 -1.97
C ALA A 45 25.90 -7.04 -2.21
N LEU A 46 27.23 -6.97 -2.21
CA LEU A 46 28.00 -5.74 -2.41
C LEU A 46 28.67 -5.67 -3.79
N ASP A 47 28.73 -4.46 -4.33
CA ASP A 47 29.61 -4.08 -5.43
C ASP A 47 31.08 -4.13 -4.98
N ASN A 48 31.99 -4.44 -5.92
CA ASN A 48 33.42 -4.69 -5.66
C ASN A 48 34.10 -3.54 -4.88
N ALA A 49 33.70 -2.29 -5.16
CA ALA A 49 34.25 -1.08 -4.55
C ALA A 49 33.91 -0.99 -3.07
N ASN A 50 32.63 -1.21 -2.74
CA ASN A 50 32.19 -1.21 -1.35
C ASN A 50 32.61 -2.50 -0.64
N GLU A 51 32.78 -3.63 -1.35
CA GLU A 51 33.31 -4.86 -0.76
C GLU A 51 34.71 -4.64 -0.21
N ARG A 52 35.66 -4.06 -0.97
CA ARG A 52 37.02 -3.82 -0.48
C ARG A 52 37.03 -2.95 0.77
N ILE A 53 36.23 -1.88 0.78
CA ILE A 53 36.12 -0.97 1.92
C ILE A 53 35.51 -1.68 3.14
N VAL A 54 34.45 -2.46 2.95
CA VAL A 54 33.82 -3.25 4.01
C VAL A 54 34.78 -4.33 4.51
N GLN A 55 35.51 -5.00 3.63
CA GLN A 55 36.47 -6.05 3.94
C GLN A 55 37.67 -5.50 4.71
N GLU A 56 38.23 -4.35 4.32
CA GLU A 56 39.24 -3.65 5.12
C GLU A 56 38.72 -3.29 6.51
N ALA A 57 37.47 -2.83 6.60
CA ALA A 57 36.86 -2.54 7.89
C ALA A 57 36.67 -3.81 8.72
N LEU A 58 36.29 -4.94 8.10
CA LEU A 58 36.20 -6.24 8.76
C LEU A 58 37.58 -6.70 9.26
N ASP A 59 38.60 -6.70 8.40
CA ASP A 59 39.96 -7.17 8.70
C ASP A 59 40.63 -6.34 9.81
N ARG A 60 40.44 -5.01 9.81
CA ARG A 60 40.91 -4.16 10.93
C ARG A 60 40.28 -4.53 12.26
N ASN A 61 39.04 -5.02 12.25
CA ASN A 61 38.27 -5.31 13.47
C ASN A 61 38.29 -6.79 13.88
N ARG A 62 38.94 -7.67 13.11
CA ARG A 62 39.11 -9.12 13.38
C ARG A 62 40.19 -9.43 14.42
N LYS A 63 41.28 -8.64 14.48
CA LYS A 63 42.53 -9.02 15.17
C LYS A 63 42.39 -9.38 16.65
N ASP A 64 41.38 -8.84 17.35
CA ASP A 64 41.18 -9.06 18.78
C ASP A 64 39.91 -9.85 19.11
N ARG A 65 39.33 -10.58 18.15
CA ARG A 65 38.02 -11.23 18.28
C ARG A 65 37.98 -12.61 17.64
N THR A 66 37.27 -13.55 18.26
CA THR A 66 36.91 -14.81 17.58
C THR A 66 35.93 -14.49 16.46
N THR A 67 36.28 -14.75 15.20
CA THR A 67 35.44 -14.39 14.06
C THR A 67 35.05 -15.65 13.28
N ILE A 68 33.74 -15.88 13.14
CA ILE A 68 33.20 -16.94 12.28
C ILE A 68 32.66 -16.27 11.02
N ILE A 69 33.12 -16.75 9.86
CA ILE A 69 32.79 -16.17 8.56
C ILE A 69 32.14 -17.26 7.72
N ILE A 70 30.89 -17.02 7.32
CA ILE A 70 30.22 -17.77 6.27
C ILE A 70 30.38 -16.94 5.01
N ALA A 71 31.07 -17.47 4.01
CA ALA A 71 31.39 -16.72 2.80
C ALA A 71 30.95 -17.51 1.57
N HIS A 72 30.11 -16.88 0.76
CA HIS A 72 29.93 -17.28 -0.63
C HIS A 72 31.14 -16.88 -1.48
N ARG A 73 31.97 -15.91 -1.07
CA ARG A 73 33.15 -15.42 -1.83
C ARG A 73 34.46 -15.85 -1.17
N LEU A 74 35.16 -16.86 -1.70
CA LEU A 74 36.23 -17.58 -1.00
C LEU A 74 37.54 -16.79 -0.69
N ASN A 75 37.77 -15.58 -1.21
CA ASN A 75 38.97 -14.75 -0.84
C ASN A 75 38.77 -14.15 0.53
N THR A 76 37.53 -13.81 0.89
CA THR A 76 37.28 -13.12 2.16
C THR A 76 37.64 -14.01 3.35
N ILE A 77 37.80 -15.32 3.09
CA ILE A 77 38.25 -16.37 4.00
C ILE A 77 39.63 -16.96 3.64
N LYS A 78 40.35 -16.46 2.63
CA LYS A 78 41.70 -16.96 2.28
C LYS A 78 42.68 -16.80 3.43
N ASN A 79 42.57 -15.68 4.15
CA ASN A 79 43.38 -15.36 5.30
C ASN A 79 42.74 -15.82 6.62
N ALA A 80 41.75 -16.72 6.58
CA ALA A 80 41.19 -17.29 7.79
C ALA A 80 42.19 -18.25 8.43
N ASP A 81 42.27 -18.23 9.76
CA ASP A 81 43.16 -19.12 10.51
C ASP A 81 42.78 -20.60 10.31
N TYR A 82 41.50 -20.87 10.06
CA TYR A 82 40.96 -22.22 9.85
C TYR A 82 39.67 -22.18 9.02
N ILE A 83 39.47 -23.17 8.15
CA ILE A 83 38.35 -23.27 7.21
C ILE A 83 37.65 -24.62 7.40
N TYR A 84 36.32 -24.59 7.41
CA TYR A 84 35.44 -25.77 7.46
C TYR A 84 34.57 -25.83 6.20
N VAL A 85 34.48 -27.01 5.57
CA VAL A 85 33.69 -27.24 4.35
C VAL A 85 32.56 -28.21 4.65
N LEU A 86 31.34 -27.81 4.33
CA LEU A 86 30.12 -28.58 4.60
C LEU A 86 29.48 -29.02 3.27
N GLU A 87 29.06 -30.28 3.19
CA GLU A 87 28.24 -30.81 2.09
C GLU A 87 27.07 -31.60 2.69
N ASN A 88 25.83 -31.26 2.33
CA ASN A 88 24.61 -31.88 2.85
C ASN A 88 24.50 -31.92 4.40
N GLY A 89 25.03 -30.89 5.08
CA GLY A 89 24.99 -30.77 6.54
C GLY A 89 26.05 -31.60 7.27
N VAL A 90 27.00 -32.21 6.57
CA VAL A 90 28.14 -32.95 7.14
C VAL A 90 29.44 -32.23 6.83
N LEU A 91 30.35 -32.17 7.82
CA LEU A 91 31.69 -31.64 7.65
C LEU A 91 32.52 -32.63 6.82
N ILE A 92 32.98 -32.20 5.65
CA ILE A 92 33.73 -33.03 4.71
C ILE A 92 35.23 -32.74 4.70
N GLU A 93 35.61 -31.47 4.88
CA GLU A 93 37.01 -31.02 4.87
C GLU A 93 37.21 -29.93 5.91
N GLU A 94 38.37 -29.93 6.55
CA GLU A 94 38.79 -28.90 7.49
C GLU A 94 40.30 -28.65 7.41
N GLY A 95 40.73 -27.41 7.57
CA GLY A 95 42.15 -27.06 7.51
C GLY A 95 42.42 -25.60 7.16
N THR A 96 43.70 -25.27 6.96
CA THR A 96 44.10 -23.97 6.41
C THR A 96 43.88 -23.93 4.90
N HIS A 97 43.83 -22.74 4.32
CA HIS A 97 43.74 -22.57 2.86
C HIS A 97 44.81 -23.37 2.12
N GLU A 98 46.07 -23.33 2.60
CA GLU A 98 47.19 -24.07 1.99
C GLU A 98 46.97 -25.59 2.03
N ASN A 99 46.49 -26.13 3.16
CA ASN A 99 46.25 -27.56 3.31
C ASN A 99 45.11 -28.03 2.41
N LEU A 100 44.00 -27.28 2.38
CA LEU A 100 42.81 -27.61 1.59
C LEU A 100 43.04 -27.47 0.07
N MET A 101 43.98 -26.63 -0.35
CA MET A 101 44.35 -26.48 -1.76
C MET A 101 45.20 -27.64 -2.30
N VAL A 102 45.82 -28.45 -1.44
CA VAL A 102 46.67 -29.59 -1.84
C VAL A 102 45.90 -30.91 -1.87
N VAL A 103 44.72 -30.98 -1.23
CA VAL A 103 43.87 -32.19 -1.23
C VAL A 103 43.46 -32.56 -2.68
N PRO A 104 43.84 -33.75 -3.18
CA PRO A 104 43.45 -34.21 -4.52
C PRO A 104 41.93 -34.39 -4.58
N GLU A 105 41.28 -33.80 -5.59
CA GLU A 105 39.82 -33.77 -5.76
C GLU A 105 39.03 -33.16 -4.57
N GLY A 106 39.69 -32.34 -3.74
CA GLY A 106 39.03 -31.69 -2.62
C GLY A 106 37.91 -30.72 -3.05
N ARG A 107 36.80 -30.69 -2.32
CA ARG A 107 35.67 -29.81 -2.54
C ARG A 107 36.02 -28.34 -2.35
N TYR A 108 36.82 -28.01 -1.33
CA TYR A 108 37.31 -26.64 -1.20
C TYR A 108 38.11 -26.21 -2.42
N GLN A 109 39.04 -27.06 -2.87
CA GLN A 109 39.88 -26.79 -4.04
C GLN A 109 39.03 -26.63 -5.31
N ALA A 110 38.01 -27.47 -5.49
CA ALA A 110 37.09 -27.38 -6.62
C ALA A 110 36.26 -26.09 -6.61
N MET A 111 35.70 -25.72 -5.44
CA MET A 111 34.96 -24.47 -5.27
C MET A 111 35.87 -23.24 -5.44
N PHE A 112 37.07 -23.29 -4.89
CA PHE A 112 38.05 -22.21 -4.98
C PHE A 112 38.51 -22.02 -6.42
N LYS A 113 38.90 -23.08 -7.14
CA LYS A 113 39.26 -22.98 -8.56
C LYS A 113 38.11 -22.46 -9.41
N ARG A 114 36.88 -22.90 -9.13
CA ARG A 114 35.68 -22.41 -9.85
C ARG A 114 35.45 -20.92 -9.59
N GLN A 115 35.55 -20.48 -8.35
CA GLN A 115 35.42 -19.07 -7.99
C GLN A 115 36.63 -18.23 -8.36
N GLU A 116 37.82 -18.80 -8.45
CA GLU A 116 39.03 -18.12 -8.90
C GLU A 116 38.96 -17.92 -10.41
N ILE A 117 38.40 -18.88 -11.16
CA ILE A 117 38.02 -18.69 -12.57
C ILE A 117 36.92 -17.60 -12.70
N GLU A 118 35.93 -17.57 -11.80
CA GLU A 118 34.89 -16.52 -11.78
C GLU A 118 35.41 -15.16 -11.24
N ARG A 119 36.46 -15.14 -10.42
CA ARG A 119 37.08 -13.90 -9.92
C ARG A 119 38.18 -13.37 -10.78
N ILE A 120 38.81 -14.24 -11.54
CA ILE A 120 39.54 -13.89 -12.75
C ILE A 120 38.55 -13.35 -13.82
N SER A 121 37.26 -13.17 -13.50
CA SER A 121 36.37 -12.26 -14.21
C SER A 121 35.84 -11.04 -13.40
N ASP A 122 35.99 -11.00 -12.05
CA ASP A 122 35.46 -9.92 -11.18
C ASP A 122 36.51 -9.01 -10.46
N ASN A 123 37.79 -9.37 -10.28
CA ASN A 123 38.69 -8.73 -9.29
C ASN A 123 39.56 -7.54 -9.73
N MET A 124 39.41 -6.96 -10.92
CA MET A 124 40.24 -5.82 -11.31
C MET A 124 39.63 -4.46 -10.93
N ASP A 125 38.48 -4.45 -10.24
CA ASP A 125 37.53 -3.34 -10.38
C ASP A 125 37.85 -2.03 -9.62
N ASP A 126 38.83 -1.94 -8.70
CA ASP A 126 38.87 -0.75 -7.80
C ASP A 126 40.23 -0.25 -7.31
N THR A 127 40.58 1.00 -7.67
CA THR A 127 41.46 1.86 -6.84
C THR A 127 40.82 3.25 -6.65
N PRO A 128 41.03 3.92 -5.50
CA PRO A 128 40.29 5.12 -5.12
C PRO A 128 41.01 6.40 -5.61
N TYR A 129 40.28 7.29 -6.30
CA TYR A 129 40.78 8.62 -6.66
C TYR A 129 40.20 9.70 -5.74
N MET A 130 41.08 10.38 -5.00
CA MET A 130 40.81 11.68 -4.37
C MET A 130 40.67 12.74 -5.47
N GLN A 131 39.49 13.33 -5.65
CA GLN A 131 39.30 14.49 -6.52
C GLN A 131 39.12 15.77 -5.69
N LYS A 132 39.91 16.78 -6.04
CA LYS A 132 39.80 18.16 -5.58
C LYS A 132 38.47 18.75 -6.05
N VAL A 133 37.65 19.16 -5.08
CA VAL A 133 36.53 20.07 -5.31
C VAL A 133 37.11 21.37 -5.89
N THR A 134 36.72 21.69 -7.12
CA THR A 134 36.99 23.00 -7.74
C THR A 134 35.73 23.85 -7.67
N GLU A 135 35.91 25.14 -7.42
CA GLU A 135 34.91 26.14 -6.99
C GLU A 135 33.79 26.46 -8.00
N GLU A 136 33.57 25.65 -9.03
CA GLU A 136 32.52 25.90 -10.03
C GLU A 136 31.14 25.31 -9.64
N GLU A 137 31.07 24.46 -8.61
CA GLU A 137 29.80 23.89 -8.12
C GLU A 137 28.89 24.89 -7.39
N ASN A 138 29.43 26.03 -6.93
CA ASN A 138 28.64 27.06 -6.25
C ASN A 138 27.75 27.88 -7.20
N LEU A 139 28.13 27.99 -8.49
CA LEU A 139 27.31 28.73 -9.47
C LEU A 139 26.14 27.90 -10.03
N ALA A 140 26.27 26.57 -10.07
CA ALA A 140 25.18 25.67 -10.48
C ALA A 140 24.12 25.53 -9.38
N TYR A 141 24.52 25.65 -8.11
CA TYR A 141 23.62 25.63 -6.96
C TYR A 141 22.69 26.88 -6.93
N GLU A 142 23.20 28.04 -7.36
CA GLU A 142 22.44 29.30 -7.39
C GLU A 142 21.52 29.42 -8.62
N TYR A 143 21.90 28.82 -9.77
CA TYR A 143 21.08 28.84 -10.99
C TYR A 143 19.91 27.85 -10.98
N SER A 144 19.99 26.76 -10.21
CA SER A 144 18.88 25.80 -10.04
C SER A 144 17.70 26.38 -9.23
N HIS A 145 17.92 27.49 -8.52
CA HIS A 145 16.93 28.09 -7.64
C HIS A 145 15.99 29.12 -8.31
N ARG A 146 16.16 29.41 -9.61
CA ARG A 146 15.42 30.51 -10.29
C ARG A 146 14.49 30.10 -11.44
N LEU A 147 14.34 28.82 -11.77
CA LEU A 147 13.41 28.37 -12.82
C LEU A 147 12.32 27.45 -12.24
N SER A 148 11.11 28.01 -12.09
CA SER A 148 9.79 27.40 -11.87
C SER A 148 9.60 26.35 -10.76
N MET A 149 10.45 26.32 -9.74
CA MET A 149 10.21 25.52 -8.52
C MET A 149 8.91 25.94 -7.79
N SER A 150 8.51 27.21 -7.93
CA SER A 150 7.28 27.74 -7.35
C SER A 150 6.02 27.26 -8.07
N GLU A 151 6.06 26.88 -9.34
CA GLU A 151 4.88 26.39 -10.06
C GLU A 151 4.74 24.87 -9.91
N MET A 152 5.83 24.10 -10.01
CA MET A 152 5.78 22.65 -9.85
C MET A 152 5.51 22.21 -8.40
N VAL A 153 6.06 22.92 -7.39
CA VAL A 153 5.79 22.60 -5.97
C VAL A 153 4.46 23.21 -5.50
N ALA A 154 3.99 24.33 -6.06
CA ALA A 154 2.68 24.89 -5.71
C ALA A 154 1.51 24.13 -6.34
N GLU A 155 1.66 23.55 -7.54
CA GLU A 155 0.65 22.62 -8.10
C GLU A 155 0.66 21.26 -7.39
N HIS A 156 1.82 20.78 -6.92
CA HIS A 156 1.92 19.45 -6.30
C HIS A 156 1.60 19.42 -4.79
N LYS A 157 1.55 20.58 -4.13
CA LYS A 157 0.82 20.78 -2.87
C LYS A 157 -0.62 21.23 -3.15
N ALA A 158 -1.33 20.51 -4.03
CA ALA A 158 -2.78 20.53 -3.96
C ALA A 158 -3.16 19.94 -2.59
N VAL A 159 -3.26 20.83 -1.61
CA VAL A 159 -3.90 20.59 -0.32
C VAL A 159 -5.22 19.92 -0.66
N GLU A 160 -5.35 18.64 -0.30
CA GLU A 160 -6.63 17.93 -0.31
C GLU A 160 -7.65 18.88 0.32
N LYS A 161 -8.53 19.45 -0.50
CA LYS A 161 -9.50 20.40 0.03
C LYS A 161 -10.42 19.60 0.94
N PRO A 162 -10.54 19.95 2.23
CA PRO A 162 -11.37 19.19 3.13
C PRO A 162 -12.80 19.23 2.59
N PHE A 163 -13.35 18.07 2.26
CA PHE A 163 -14.74 17.96 1.89
C PHE A 163 -15.59 18.30 3.10
N SER A 164 -16.65 19.09 2.89
CA SER A 164 -17.66 19.22 3.93
C SER A 164 -18.30 17.85 4.16
N GLN A 165 -18.51 17.45 5.43
CA GLN A 165 -19.18 16.19 5.78
C GLN A 165 -20.52 16.01 5.05
N ILE A 166 -21.23 17.11 4.80
CA ILE A 166 -22.51 17.11 4.05
C ILE A 166 -22.28 16.70 2.59
N SER A 167 -21.21 17.21 1.96
CA SER A 167 -20.88 16.86 0.57
C SER A 167 -20.50 15.38 0.42
N VAL A 168 -19.77 14.82 1.39
CA VAL A 168 -19.44 13.39 1.45
C VAL A 168 -20.72 12.56 1.56
N PHE A 169 -21.63 12.94 2.46
CA PHE A 169 -22.90 12.24 2.64
C PHE A 169 -23.79 12.28 1.38
N LEU A 170 -23.95 13.47 0.78
CA LEU A 170 -24.75 13.64 -0.43
C LEU A 170 -24.17 12.83 -1.60
N ARG A 171 -22.85 12.77 -1.72
CA ARG A 171 -22.18 11.98 -2.75
C ARG A 171 -22.40 10.49 -2.55
N LEU A 172 -22.33 9.99 -1.32
CA LEU A 172 -22.67 8.60 -0.99
C LEU A 172 -24.12 8.26 -1.36
N LEU A 173 -25.08 9.13 -1.05
CA LEU A 173 -26.47 8.96 -1.48
C LEU A 173 -26.60 8.95 -3.01
N THR A 174 -25.80 9.77 -3.70
CA THR A 174 -25.76 9.81 -5.16
C THR A 174 -25.24 8.49 -5.75
N MET A 175 -24.24 7.87 -5.13
CA MET A 175 -23.75 6.54 -5.52
C MET A 175 -24.76 5.42 -5.22
N ASN A 176 -25.67 5.64 -4.26
CA ASN A 176 -26.72 4.71 -3.88
C ASN A 176 -28.01 4.87 -4.72
N ARG A 177 -27.97 5.70 -5.78
CA ARG A 177 -29.10 5.92 -6.71
C ARG A 177 -29.75 4.63 -7.23
N PRO A 178 -29.03 3.56 -7.62
CA PRO A 178 -29.67 2.36 -8.16
C PRO A 178 -30.61 1.66 -7.16
N GLU A 179 -30.39 1.83 -5.84
CA GLU A 179 -31.18 1.22 -4.77
C GLU A 179 -32.27 2.15 -4.22
N TRP A 180 -32.58 3.26 -4.88
CA TRP A 180 -33.51 4.27 -4.35
C TRP A 180 -34.87 3.69 -3.95
N ILE A 181 -35.39 2.69 -4.69
CA ILE A 181 -36.65 2.01 -4.38
C ILE A 181 -36.54 1.22 -3.06
N ILE A 182 -35.42 0.54 -2.85
CA ILE A 182 -35.18 -0.25 -1.63
C ILE A 182 -35.08 0.71 -0.43
N ILE A 183 -34.36 1.82 -0.59
CA ILE A 183 -34.27 2.87 0.44
C ILE A 183 -35.66 3.44 0.75
N LEU A 184 -36.47 3.70 -0.27
CA LEU A 184 -37.84 4.20 -0.08
C LEU A 184 -38.70 3.22 0.73
N ILE A 185 -38.64 1.92 0.40
CA ILE A 185 -39.32 0.86 1.17
C ILE A 185 -38.82 0.84 2.62
N GLY A 186 -37.51 0.97 2.82
CA GLY A 186 -36.90 1.08 4.14
C GLY A 186 -37.41 2.28 4.94
N CYS A 187 -37.50 3.45 4.30
CA CYS A 187 -38.03 4.69 4.89
C CYS A 187 -39.51 4.55 5.28
N ILE A 188 -40.32 3.87 4.46
CA ILE A 188 -41.71 3.55 4.82
C ILE A 188 -41.75 2.68 6.09
N GLY A 189 -40.88 1.68 6.18
CA GLY A 189 -40.68 0.89 7.40
C GLY A 189 -40.30 1.75 8.61
N CYS A 190 -39.35 2.69 8.45
CA CYS A 190 -38.96 3.64 9.50
C CYS A 190 -40.14 4.47 10.02
N ILE A 191 -41.00 4.96 9.12
CA ILE A 191 -42.17 5.77 9.48
C ILE A 191 -43.13 4.95 10.34
N PHE A 192 -43.41 3.70 9.96
CA PHE A 192 -44.29 2.83 10.73
C PHE A 192 -43.71 2.45 12.09
N VAL A 193 -42.42 2.09 12.14
CA VAL A 193 -41.74 1.74 13.40
C VAL A 193 -41.68 2.96 14.33
N GLY A 194 -41.29 4.14 13.81
CA GLY A 194 -41.27 5.38 14.58
C GLY A 194 -42.65 5.79 15.10
N GLY A 195 -43.68 5.76 14.26
CA GLY A 195 -45.05 6.10 14.67
C GLY A 195 -45.66 5.09 15.65
N SER A 196 -45.23 3.83 15.61
CA SER A 196 -45.76 2.78 16.48
C SER A 196 -45.44 3.01 17.97
N GLN A 197 -44.30 3.61 18.27
CA GLN A 197 -43.91 3.93 19.65
C GLN A 197 -44.83 5.00 20.24
N SER A 198 -45.30 5.95 19.42
CA SER A 198 -46.31 6.92 19.84
C SER A 198 -47.71 6.29 20.00
N LEU A 199 -48.05 5.29 19.16
CA LEU A 199 -49.31 4.54 19.25
C LEU A 199 -49.40 3.72 20.54
N PHE A 200 -48.25 3.26 21.08
CA PHE A 200 -48.19 2.47 22.31
C PHE A 200 -48.92 3.13 23.49
N GLY A 201 -48.68 4.43 23.75
CA GLY A 201 -49.35 5.10 24.87
C GLY A 201 -50.82 5.35 24.67
N PHE A 202 -51.28 5.52 23.42
CA PHE A 202 -52.71 5.59 23.12
C PHE A 202 -53.41 4.26 23.47
N LEU A 203 -52.82 3.13 23.07
CA LEU A 203 -53.38 1.82 23.38
C LEU A 203 -53.33 1.53 24.89
N LEU A 204 -52.25 1.91 25.57
CA LEU A 204 -52.13 1.77 27.03
C LEU A 204 -53.17 2.62 27.77
N ALA A 205 -53.37 3.87 27.32
CA ALA A 205 -54.41 4.76 27.85
C ALA A 205 -55.81 4.13 27.74
N ARG A 206 -56.11 3.47 26.62
CA ARG A 206 -57.40 2.78 26.39
C ARG A 206 -57.61 1.61 27.35
N VAL A 207 -56.56 0.86 27.67
CA VAL A 207 -56.61 -0.22 28.67
C VAL A 207 -56.90 0.35 30.06
N ILE A 208 -56.16 1.38 30.48
CA ILE A 208 -56.34 2.01 31.80
C ILE A 208 -57.74 2.63 31.92
N HIS A 209 -58.24 3.28 30.86
CA HIS A 209 -59.61 3.77 30.80
C HIS A 209 -60.64 2.65 30.98
N ALA A 210 -60.39 1.48 30.37
CA ALA A 210 -61.27 0.33 30.52
C ALA A 210 -61.36 -0.14 31.98
N PHE A 211 -60.20 -0.22 32.67
CA PHE A 211 -60.12 -0.58 34.09
C PHE A 211 -60.79 0.42 35.02
N LYS A 212 -60.74 1.72 34.69
CA LYS A 212 -61.26 2.78 35.56
C LYS A 212 -62.78 2.95 35.46
N TYR A 213 -63.37 2.82 34.26
CA TYR A 213 -64.76 3.25 34.02
C TYR A 213 -65.75 2.11 33.74
N TYR A 214 -65.29 0.89 33.42
CA TYR A 214 -66.18 -0.23 33.13
C TYR A 214 -66.00 -1.35 34.17
N PRO A 215 -67.04 -1.72 34.93
CA PRO A 215 -66.99 -2.90 35.79
C PRO A 215 -67.45 -4.19 35.07
N GLY A 216 -66.95 -5.34 35.52
CA GLY A 216 -67.47 -6.67 35.19
C GLY A 216 -67.22 -7.12 33.74
N ALA A 217 -68.24 -7.68 33.07
CA ALA A 217 -68.09 -8.27 31.73
C ALA A 217 -67.69 -7.25 30.64
N LYS A 218 -68.14 -6.00 30.75
CA LYS A 218 -67.78 -4.91 29.82
C LYS A 218 -66.30 -4.51 29.94
N GLN A 219 -65.73 -4.60 31.14
CA GLN A 219 -64.30 -4.41 31.37
C GLN A 219 -63.50 -5.44 30.57
N ARG A 220 -63.86 -6.72 30.71
CA ARG A 220 -63.19 -7.84 30.04
C ARG A 220 -63.21 -7.68 28.53
N SER A 221 -64.34 -7.29 27.93
CA SER A 221 -64.43 -7.09 26.48
C SER A 221 -63.58 -5.91 25.99
N HIS A 222 -63.56 -4.78 26.72
CA HIS A 222 -62.76 -3.62 26.32
C HIS A 222 -61.25 -3.87 26.45
N VAL A 223 -60.83 -4.56 27.52
CA VAL A 223 -59.43 -4.96 27.70
C VAL A 223 -59.02 -5.96 26.63
N LEU A 224 -59.82 -7.00 26.37
CA LEU A 224 -59.51 -8.02 25.37
C LEU A 224 -59.41 -7.43 23.96
N ASN A 225 -60.30 -6.50 23.59
CA ASN A 225 -60.20 -5.78 22.32
C ASN A 225 -58.93 -4.93 22.22
N ALA A 226 -58.55 -4.22 23.29
CA ALA A 226 -57.32 -3.44 23.31
C ALA A 226 -56.06 -4.32 23.24
N SER A 227 -56.06 -5.47 23.92
CA SER A 227 -54.98 -6.46 23.86
C SER A 227 -54.84 -7.10 22.48
N LEU A 228 -55.95 -7.38 21.78
CA LEU A 228 -55.91 -7.86 20.40
C LEU A 228 -55.33 -6.81 19.44
N ILE A 229 -55.70 -5.53 19.61
CA ILE A 229 -55.10 -4.44 18.83
C ILE A 229 -53.59 -4.33 19.12
N PHE A 230 -53.17 -4.48 20.37
CA PHE A 230 -51.74 -4.54 20.74
C PHE A 230 -51.00 -5.67 20.01
N LEU A 231 -51.58 -6.87 19.97
CA LEU A 231 -50.99 -8.01 19.27
C LEU A 231 -50.85 -7.72 17.76
N LEU A 232 -51.92 -7.21 17.13
CA LEU A 232 -51.92 -6.88 15.70
C LEU A 232 -50.88 -5.81 15.35
N VAL A 233 -50.80 -4.76 16.18
CA VAL A 233 -49.78 -3.71 16.04
C VAL A 233 -48.38 -4.29 16.24
N GLY A 234 -48.18 -5.19 17.21
CA GLY A 234 -46.89 -5.87 17.40
C GLY A 234 -46.45 -6.69 16.20
N VAL A 235 -47.35 -7.47 15.60
CA VAL A 235 -47.07 -8.23 14.36
C VAL A 235 -46.75 -7.30 13.20
N PHE A 236 -47.49 -6.20 13.07
CA PHE A 236 -47.23 -5.19 12.04
C PHE A 236 -45.86 -4.52 12.22
N ILE A 237 -45.49 -4.14 13.44
CA ILE A 237 -44.17 -3.58 13.76
C ILE A 237 -43.06 -4.58 13.44
N LEU A 238 -43.25 -5.86 13.76
CA LEU A 238 -42.28 -6.91 13.42
C LEU A 238 -42.00 -6.94 11.91
N ILE A 239 -43.06 -6.93 11.10
CA ILE A 239 -42.95 -6.90 9.63
C ILE A 239 -42.27 -5.60 9.18
N ALA A 240 -42.71 -4.44 9.68
CA ALA A 240 -42.13 -3.15 9.34
C ALA A 240 -40.63 -3.07 9.71
N ARG A 241 -40.24 -3.65 10.85
CA ARG A 241 -38.85 -3.71 11.31
C ARG A 241 -37.99 -4.62 10.44
N LEU A 242 -38.53 -5.78 10.05
CA LEU A 242 -37.86 -6.68 9.11
C LEU A 242 -37.64 -5.99 7.77
N VAL A 243 -38.66 -5.31 7.23
CA VAL A 243 -38.58 -4.55 5.98
C VAL A 243 -37.55 -3.42 6.09
N GLN A 244 -37.61 -2.61 7.15
CA GLN A 244 -36.65 -1.53 7.42
C GLN A 244 -35.22 -2.07 7.45
N TYR A 245 -34.94 -3.06 8.31
CA TYR A 245 -33.58 -3.54 8.54
C TYR A 245 -33.01 -4.23 7.31
N THR A 246 -33.80 -5.08 6.64
CA THR A 246 -33.36 -5.76 5.41
C THR A 246 -33.13 -4.79 4.26
N ALA A 247 -34.00 -3.81 4.05
CA ALA A 247 -33.84 -2.80 3.00
C ALA A 247 -32.54 -2.01 3.15
N PHE A 248 -32.28 -1.45 4.35
CA PHE A 248 -31.05 -0.71 4.60
C PHE A 248 -29.80 -1.59 4.66
N ALA A 249 -29.93 -2.86 5.07
CA ALA A 249 -28.82 -3.81 5.00
C ALA A 249 -28.42 -4.12 3.55
N ILE A 250 -29.40 -4.43 2.68
CA ILE A 250 -29.16 -4.71 1.26
C ILE A 250 -28.58 -3.49 0.56
N SER A 251 -29.18 -2.31 0.78
CA SER A 251 -28.69 -1.06 0.19
C SER A 251 -27.26 -0.74 0.64
N GLY A 252 -26.99 -0.82 1.95
CA GLY A 252 -25.65 -0.61 2.50
C GLY A 252 -24.62 -1.59 1.94
N SER A 253 -24.92 -2.88 1.88
CA SER A 253 -24.00 -3.90 1.36
C SER A 253 -23.69 -3.71 -0.12
N LYS A 254 -24.70 -3.41 -0.96
CA LYS A 254 -24.47 -3.12 -2.39
C LYS A 254 -23.65 -1.86 -2.60
N LEU A 255 -23.90 -0.81 -1.81
CA LEU A 255 -23.12 0.41 -1.86
C LEU A 255 -21.65 0.15 -1.46
N THR A 256 -21.42 -0.61 -0.38
CA THR A 256 -20.07 -1.01 0.03
C THR A 256 -19.35 -1.80 -1.06
N GLN A 257 -20.03 -2.74 -1.73
CA GLN A 257 -19.47 -3.50 -2.85
C GLN A 257 -19.02 -2.56 -3.99
N ARG A 258 -19.89 -1.65 -4.43
CA ARG A 258 -19.55 -0.68 -5.49
C ARG A 258 -18.42 0.25 -5.07
N PHE A 259 -18.49 0.79 -3.87
CA PHE A 259 -17.47 1.70 -3.35
C PHE A 259 -16.10 1.03 -3.33
N ARG A 260 -16.02 -0.23 -2.86
CA ARG A 260 -14.76 -1.01 -2.89
C ARG A 260 -14.29 -1.30 -4.31
N SER A 261 -15.18 -1.72 -5.20
CA SER A 261 -14.83 -2.02 -6.59
C SER A 261 -14.27 -0.78 -7.29
N GLN A 262 -14.98 0.34 -7.19
CA GLN A 262 -14.57 1.62 -7.78
C GLN A 262 -13.30 2.16 -7.11
N ALA A 263 -13.14 2.01 -5.79
CA ALA A 263 -11.93 2.41 -5.11
C ALA A 263 -10.72 1.62 -5.57
N PHE A 264 -10.84 0.31 -5.69
CA PHE A 264 -9.76 -0.53 -6.17
C PHE A 264 -9.44 -0.24 -7.65
N GLU A 265 -10.45 -0.06 -8.48
CA GLU A 265 -10.29 0.34 -9.89
C GLU A 265 -9.57 1.70 -10.03
N CYS A 266 -10.01 2.72 -9.28
CA CYS A 266 -9.37 4.03 -9.28
C CYS A 266 -7.92 3.96 -8.77
N LEU A 267 -7.62 3.11 -7.78
CA LEU A 267 -6.25 2.89 -7.29
C LEU A 267 -5.36 2.28 -8.37
N LEU A 268 -5.80 1.23 -9.06
CA LEU A 268 -5.03 0.60 -10.15
C LEU A 268 -4.80 1.54 -11.34
N ARG A 269 -5.69 2.52 -11.52
CA ARG A 269 -5.59 3.55 -12.57
C ARG A 269 -4.51 4.60 -12.29
N GLN A 270 -4.06 4.74 -11.03
CA GLN A 270 -3.02 5.71 -10.65
C GLN A 270 -1.63 5.33 -11.17
N GLU A 271 -0.79 6.33 -11.39
CA GLU A 271 0.60 6.14 -11.79
C GLU A 271 1.49 5.60 -10.65
N VAL A 272 2.64 5.00 -10.99
CA VAL A 272 3.58 4.45 -9.99
C VAL A 272 4.09 5.51 -9.01
N ALA A 273 4.30 6.74 -9.48
CA ALA A 273 4.70 7.88 -8.65
C ALA A 273 3.73 8.18 -7.49
N TYR A 274 2.45 7.80 -7.62
CA TYR A 274 1.48 7.90 -6.52
C TYR A 274 1.85 6.96 -5.37
N PHE A 275 2.23 5.71 -5.68
CA PHE A 275 2.56 4.67 -4.71
C PHE A 275 3.94 4.81 -4.08
N ASP A 276 4.85 5.54 -4.72
CA ASP A 276 6.17 5.85 -4.14
C ASP A 276 6.08 6.76 -2.91
N ARG A 277 4.94 7.44 -2.72
CA ARG A 277 4.72 8.35 -1.60
C ARG A 277 4.44 7.58 -0.31
N ILE A 278 5.02 8.05 0.79
CA ILE A 278 4.88 7.42 2.10
C ILE A 278 3.40 7.42 2.55
N GLU A 279 2.64 8.47 2.22
CA GLU A 279 1.21 8.55 2.53
C GLU A 279 0.36 7.51 1.77
N HIS A 280 0.92 6.88 0.74
CA HIS A 280 0.23 5.93 -0.15
C HIS A 280 0.91 4.56 -0.15
N SER A 281 1.63 4.24 0.92
CA SER A 281 2.16 2.89 1.12
C SER A 281 1.04 1.83 1.15
N SER A 282 1.38 0.61 0.73
CA SER A 282 0.43 -0.51 0.64
C SER A 282 -0.32 -0.78 1.95
N GLY A 283 0.36 -0.67 3.09
CA GLY A 283 -0.26 -0.82 4.42
C GLY A 283 -1.28 0.28 4.73
N VAL A 284 -1.01 1.52 4.35
CA VAL A 284 -1.92 2.66 4.53
C VAL A 284 -3.14 2.52 3.63
N ILE A 285 -2.94 2.24 2.34
CA ILE A 285 -4.03 2.04 1.39
C ILE A 285 -4.93 0.88 1.82
N SER A 286 -4.35 -0.24 2.26
CA SER A 286 -5.11 -1.40 2.76
C SER A 286 -5.95 -1.05 4.01
N ALA A 287 -5.36 -0.31 4.95
CA ALA A 287 -6.07 0.18 6.13
C ALA A 287 -7.22 1.11 5.75
N HIS A 288 -7.01 2.03 4.82
CA HIS A 288 -8.06 2.91 4.30
C HIS A 288 -9.15 2.13 3.56
N LEU A 289 -8.80 1.16 2.70
CA LEU A 289 -9.79 0.36 1.95
C LEU A 289 -10.70 -0.45 2.88
N SER A 290 -10.14 -0.92 3.99
CA SER A 290 -10.91 -1.56 5.06
C SER A 290 -11.79 -0.55 5.82
N SER A 291 -11.22 0.58 6.26
CA SER A 291 -11.94 1.58 7.06
C SER A 291 -13.02 2.34 6.27
N GLY A 292 -12.77 2.67 5.01
CA GLY A 292 -13.72 3.32 4.11
C GLY A 292 -14.96 2.46 3.84
N ALA A 293 -14.82 1.13 3.81
CA ALA A 293 -15.95 0.23 3.68
C ALA A 293 -16.85 0.22 4.94
N ILE A 294 -16.22 0.26 6.12
CA ILE A 294 -16.93 0.42 7.39
C ILE A 294 -17.63 1.78 7.41
N ALA A 295 -16.97 2.83 6.92
CA ALA A 295 -17.53 4.17 6.85
C ALA A 295 -18.82 4.23 6.02
N VAL A 296 -18.82 3.63 4.83
CA VAL A 296 -20.00 3.56 3.96
C VAL A 296 -21.15 2.83 4.66
N GLN A 297 -20.85 1.74 5.38
CA GLN A 297 -21.86 0.97 6.09
C GLN A 297 -22.45 1.73 7.30
N GLU A 298 -21.64 2.51 8.00
CA GLU A 298 -22.09 3.38 9.10
C GLU A 298 -22.91 4.59 8.59
N LEU A 299 -22.55 5.17 7.43
CA LEU A 299 -23.21 6.36 6.89
C LEU A 299 -24.49 6.06 6.11
N ALA A 300 -24.51 4.98 5.32
CA ALA A 300 -25.59 4.68 4.38
C ALA A 300 -26.24 3.29 4.57
N GLY A 301 -25.78 2.50 5.55
CA GLY A 301 -26.35 1.19 5.88
C GLY A 301 -27.47 1.26 6.93
N THR A 302 -27.61 0.20 7.72
CA THR A 302 -28.68 0.03 8.75
C THR A 302 -28.76 1.18 9.76
N ARG A 303 -27.64 1.84 10.02
CA ARG A 303 -27.54 3.00 10.92
C ARG A 303 -28.29 4.22 10.41
N SER A 304 -28.25 4.48 9.10
CA SER A 304 -29.04 5.54 8.48
C SER A 304 -30.55 5.32 8.68
N GLY A 305 -31.00 4.06 8.61
CA GLY A 305 -32.38 3.68 8.90
C GLY A 305 -32.81 3.96 10.33
N VAL A 306 -31.90 3.81 11.31
CA VAL A 306 -32.17 4.18 12.71
C VAL A 306 -32.31 5.71 12.86
N ILE A 307 -31.49 6.50 12.15
CA ILE A 307 -31.62 7.96 12.14
C ILE A 307 -32.97 8.38 11.54
N CYS A 308 -33.38 7.78 10.41
CA CYS A 308 -34.69 8.04 9.80
C CYS A 308 -35.86 7.68 10.72
N GLU A 309 -35.76 6.57 11.45
CA GLU A 309 -36.75 6.16 12.45
C GLU A 309 -36.87 7.19 13.59
N ILE A 310 -35.74 7.72 14.07
CA ILE A 310 -35.72 8.71 15.14
C ILE A 310 -36.32 10.03 14.68
N ILE A 311 -36.03 10.46 13.45
CA ILE A 311 -36.68 11.63 12.85
C ILE A 311 -38.19 11.41 12.76
N ALA A 312 -38.63 10.24 12.27
CA ALA A 312 -40.06 9.93 12.18
C ALA A 312 -40.72 9.95 13.56
N LEU A 313 -40.11 9.30 14.56
CA LEU A 313 -40.59 9.29 15.94
C LEU A 313 -40.73 10.71 16.53
N MET A 314 -39.73 11.57 16.32
CA MET A 314 -39.78 12.95 16.80
C MET A 314 -40.90 13.75 16.12
N LEU A 315 -41.07 13.60 14.81
CA LEU A 315 -42.16 14.27 14.07
C LEU A 315 -43.54 13.79 14.51
N PHE A 316 -43.74 12.47 14.67
CA PHE A 316 -44.99 11.93 15.22
C PHE A 316 -45.23 12.37 16.65
N GLY A 317 -44.18 12.44 17.47
CA GLY A 317 -44.27 12.90 18.85
C GLY A 317 -44.70 14.36 18.97
N ILE A 318 -44.12 15.25 18.15
CA ILE A 318 -44.50 16.67 18.10
C ILE A 318 -45.93 16.83 17.58
N ALA A 319 -46.30 16.11 16.51
CA ALA A 319 -47.63 16.17 15.93
C ALA A 319 -48.72 15.70 16.92
N LEU A 320 -48.51 14.55 17.56
CA LEU A 320 -49.44 14.01 18.55
C LEU A 320 -49.48 14.87 19.83
N GLY A 321 -48.33 15.32 20.33
CA GLY A 321 -48.27 16.24 21.47
C GLY A 321 -49.05 17.53 21.23
N SER A 322 -48.85 18.14 20.05
CA SER A 322 -49.54 19.38 19.65
C SER A 322 -51.05 19.17 19.45
N SER A 323 -51.47 17.99 18.98
CA SER A 323 -52.89 17.64 18.84
C SER A 323 -53.63 17.54 20.18
N LEU A 324 -52.91 17.23 21.26
CA LEU A 324 -53.45 17.21 22.61
C LEU A 324 -53.46 18.62 23.20
N HIS A 325 -52.30 19.28 23.22
CA HIS A 325 -52.16 20.66 23.66
C HIS A 325 -50.86 21.24 23.10
N TRP A 326 -50.91 22.47 22.56
CA TRP A 326 -49.75 23.10 21.92
C TRP A 326 -48.52 23.21 22.84
N GLN A 327 -48.72 23.39 24.16
CA GLN A 327 -47.63 23.44 25.14
C GLN A 327 -46.86 22.13 25.23
N ILE A 328 -47.54 20.98 25.12
CA ILE A 328 -46.93 19.65 25.18
C ILE A 328 -46.07 19.42 23.94
N GLY A 329 -46.61 19.77 22.76
CA GLY A 329 -45.87 19.72 21.51
C GLY A 329 -44.60 20.58 21.53
N LEU A 330 -44.68 21.78 22.13
CA LEU A 330 -43.55 22.71 22.24
C LEU A 330 -42.45 22.18 23.17
N ILE A 331 -42.81 21.52 24.28
CA ILE A 331 -41.83 20.88 25.19
C ILE A 331 -41.09 19.73 24.48
N ILE A 332 -41.82 18.90 23.73
CA ILE A 332 -41.23 17.81 22.93
C ILE A 332 -40.32 18.41 21.84
N ALA A 333 -40.74 19.47 21.16
CA ALA A 333 -39.89 20.18 20.19
C ALA A 333 -38.64 20.80 20.83
N ALA A 334 -38.73 21.33 22.06
CA ALA A 334 -37.57 21.88 22.77
C ALA A 334 -36.51 20.79 23.08
N SER A 335 -36.94 19.54 23.31
CA SER A 335 -36.02 18.41 23.48
C SER A 335 -35.21 18.09 22.20
N LEU A 336 -35.78 18.33 21.01
CA LEU A 336 -35.08 18.22 19.73
C LEU A 336 -33.94 19.23 19.61
N CYS A 337 -34.16 20.48 20.06
CA CYS A 337 -33.11 21.49 20.05
C CYS A 337 -31.90 21.08 20.90
N THR A 338 -32.15 20.46 22.06
CA THR A 338 -31.05 19.96 22.91
C THR A 338 -30.31 18.79 22.28
N PHE A 339 -31.02 17.93 21.55
CA PHE A 339 -30.41 16.87 20.75
C PHE A 339 -29.45 17.42 19.68
N LEU A 340 -29.83 18.49 18.97
CA LEU A 340 -28.95 19.13 17.97
C LEU A 340 -27.70 19.76 18.60
N ILE A 341 -27.84 20.37 19.79
CA ILE A 341 -26.70 20.94 20.54
C ILE A 341 -25.69 19.86 20.92
N ILE A 342 -26.16 18.66 21.28
CA ILE A 342 -25.30 17.52 21.64
C ILE A 342 -24.51 17.02 20.43
N ILE A 343 -25.17 16.86 19.29
CA ILE A 343 -24.48 16.51 18.04
C ILE A 343 -23.40 17.54 17.74
N TYR A 344 -23.72 18.83 17.89
CA TYR A 344 -22.77 19.91 17.68
C TYR A 344 -21.56 19.82 18.62
N THR A 345 -21.77 19.62 19.93
CA THR A 345 -20.66 19.50 20.89
C THR A 345 -19.79 18.28 20.60
N LYS A 346 -20.38 17.15 20.20
CA LYS A 346 -19.61 15.95 19.81
C LYS A 346 -18.75 16.17 18.58
N CYS A 347 -19.33 16.73 17.53
CA CYS A 347 -18.60 17.02 16.29
C CYS A 347 -17.48 18.05 16.50
N ARG A 348 -17.64 19.01 17.42
CA ARG A 348 -16.65 20.07 17.65
C ARG A 348 -15.58 19.74 18.69
N ILE A 349 -15.90 18.95 19.72
CA ILE A 349 -15.00 18.72 20.86
C ILE A 349 -14.44 17.30 20.84
N VAL A 350 -15.30 16.28 20.71
CA VAL A 350 -14.91 14.87 20.85
C VAL A 350 -14.28 14.34 19.55
N ALA A 351 -14.82 14.70 18.39
CA ALA A 351 -14.33 14.21 17.11
C ALA A 351 -12.84 14.55 16.83
N PRO A 352 -12.36 15.79 17.02
CA PRO A 352 -10.93 16.11 16.81
C PRO A 352 -10.00 15.35 17.75
N LEU A 353 -10.46 15.08 18.97
CA LEU A 353 -9.68 14.31 19.94
C LEU A 353 -9.57 12.83 19.54
N ASN A 354 -10.65 12.26 19.02
CA ASN A 354 -10.64 10.91 18.47
C ASN A 354 -9.77 10.81 17.21
N GLU A 355 -9.77 11.83 16.36
CA GLU A 355 -8.90 11.89 15.18
C GLU A 355 -7.41 11.90 15.57
N GLN A 356 -7.03 12.64 16.62
CA GLN A 356 -5.67 12.59 17.16
C GLN A 356 -5.32 11.21 17.72
N ILE A 357 -6.27 10.53 18.37
CA ILE A 357 -6.08 9.15 18.87
C ILE A 357 -5.84 8.21 17.69
N ASP A 358 -6.64 8.30 16.63
CA ASP A 358 -6.53 7.46 15.44
C ASP A 358 -5.20 7.70 14.71
N SER A 359 -4.74 8.95 14.62
CA SER A 359 -3.45 9.30 14.03
C SER A 359 -2.26 8.67 14.76
N ILE A 360 -2.21 8.79 16.09
CA ILE A 360 -1.14 8.20 16.92
C ILE A 360 -1.26 6.67 16.92
N ALA A 361 -2.47 6.12 16.92
CA ALA A 361 -2.71 4.68 16.78
C ALA A 361 -2.17 4.16 15.44
N GLY A 362 -2.40 4.90 14.35
CA GLY A 362 -1.81 4.61 13.03
C GLY A 362 -0.28 4.56 13.07
N GLN A 363 0.36 5.57 13.66
CA GLN A 363 1.83 5.60 13.83
C GLN A 363 2.33 4.41 14.67
N SER A 364 1.61 4.05 15.73
CA SER A 364 1.95 2.91 16.59
C SER A 364 1.83 1.57 15.85
N SER A 365 0.83 1.43 14.97
CA SER A 365 0.62 0.26 14.14
C SER A 365 1.73 0.12 13.11
N MET A 366 2.08 1.22 12.42
CA MET A 366 3.18 1.22 11.46
C MET A 366 4.52 0.86 12.12
N PHE A 367 4.80 1.39 13.31
CA PHE A 367 6.00 1.02 14.07
C PHE A 367 5.99 -0.46 14.48
N ALA A 368 4.82 -1.01 14.87
CA ALA A 368 4.70 -2.42 15.20
C ALA A 368 4.93 -3.32 13.97
N ILE A 369 4.40 -2.95 12.81
CA ILE A 369 4.62 -3.67 11.54
C ILE A 369 6.11 -3.72 11.20
N GLU A 370 6.79 -2.57 11.26
CA GLU A 370 8.23 -2.46 11.01
C GLU A 370 9.06 -3.38 11.94
N VAL A 371 8.71 -3.41 13.23
CA VAL A 371 9.37 -4.26 14.24
C VAL A 371 9.13 -5.74 13.96
N VAL A 372 7.91 -6.13 13.60
CA VAL A 372 7.55 -7.53 13.32
C VAL A 372 8.20 -8.03 12.04
N GLN A 373 8.20 -7.22 10.98
CA GLN A 373 8.91 -7.54 9.73
C GLN A 373 10.41 -7.74 9.97
N ASN A 374 11.01 -6.95 10.86
CA ASN A 374 12.43 -7.00 11.18
C ASN A 374 12.73 -7.72 12.51
N LEU A 375 11.86 -8.65 12.94
CA LEU A 375 11.95 -9.26 14.28
C LEU A 375 13.27 -9.98 14.53
N ARG A 376 13.81 -10.67 13.52
CA ARG A 376 15.12 -11.36 13.62
C ARG A 376 16.23 -10.37 13.98
N THR A 377 16.23 -9.19 13.38
CA THR A 377 17.21 -8.13 13.67
C THR A 377 17.02 -7.55 15.07
N VAL A 378 15.78 -7.32 15.49
CA VAL A 378 15.46 -6.84 16.85
C VAL A 378 15.96 -7.82 17.91
N LYS A 379 15.74 -9.12 17.69
CA LYS A 379 16.23 -10.20 18.56
C LYS A 379 17.74 -10.30 18.58
N HIS A 380 18.38 -10.25 17.41
CA HIS A 380 19.84 -10.26 17.30
C HIS A 380 20.49 -9.06 18.02
N LEU A 381 19.86 -7.89 17.96
CA LEU A 381 20.37 -6.69 18.60
C LEU A 381 20.05 -6.58 20.09
N LEU A 382 19.20 -7.45 20.65
CA LEU A 382 18.78 -7.43 22.06
C LEU A 382 18.16 -6.08 22.49
N VAL A 383 17.50 -5.39 21.57
CA VAL A 383 16.88 -4.07 21.78
C VAL A 383 15.39 -4.16 22.11
N GLU A 384 14.87 -5.33 22.48
CA GLU A 384 13.44 -5.52 22.73
C GLU A 384 12.92 -4.59 23.81
N LYS A 385 13.72 -4.30 24.84
CA LYS A 385 13.36 -3.37 25.91
C LYS A 385 13.19 -1.94 25.40
N GLU A 386 14.00 -1.49 24.45
CA GLU A 386 13.92 -0.14 23.89
C GLU A 386 12.74 -0.01 22.93
N VAL A 387 12.55 -1.01 22.08
CA VAL A 387 11.39 -1.12 21.19
C VAL A 387 10.10 -1.13 22.00
N LEU A 388 10.05 -1.94 23.06
CA LEU A 388 8.92 -1.99 23.99
C LEU A 388 8.70 -0.65 24.68
N ARG A 389 9.76 0.06 25.10
CA ARG A 389 9.65 1.39 25.71
C ARG A 389 9.05 2.40 24.73
N LYS A 390 9.50 2.41 23.48
CA LYS A 390 8.98 3.29 22.42
C LYS A 390 7.51 2.98 22.11
N TYR A 391 7.17 1.70 21.95
CA TYR A 391 5.78 1.26 21.75
C TYR A 391 4.88 1.63 22.94
N THR A 392 5.35 1.39 24.16
CA THR A 392 4.65 1.78 25.39
C THR A 392 4.46 3.30 25.47
N GLY A 393 5.40 4.09 24.92
CA GLY A 393 5.27 5.53 24.77
C GLY A 393 4.04 5.92 23.93
N PHE A 394 3.88 5.30 22.75
CA PHE A 394 2.69 5.50 21.91
C PHE A 394 1.41 5.09 22.64
N VAL A 395 1.40 3.90 23.25
CA VAL A 395 0.23 3.39 24.01
C VAL A 395 -0.12 4.31 25.18
N LYS A 396 0.87 4.87 25.87
CA LYS A 396 0.65 5.82 26.97
C LYS A 396 0.05 7.13 26.47
N GLN A 397 0.52 7.68 25.35
CA GLN A 397 -0.06 8.87 24.73
C GLN A 397 -1.51 8.61 24.32
N ILE A 398 -1.77 7.50 23.63
CA ILE A 398 -3.12 7.04 23.29
C ILE A 398 -3.98 6.95 24.55
N SER A 399 -3.49 6.32 25.62
CA SER A 399 -4.22 6.19 26.89
C SER A 399 -4.57 7.54 27.53
N ILE A 400 -3.66 8.51 27.50
CA ILE A 400 -3.90 9.86 28.05
C ILE A 400 -4.98 10.58 27.25
N LEU A 401 -4.88 10.59 25.92
CA LEU A 401 -5.88 11.21 25.05
C LEU A 401 -7.24 10.51 25.16
N PHE A 402 -7.22 9.18 25.19
CA PHE A 402 -8.42 8.37 25.35
C PHE A 402 -9.11 8.62 26.69
N ARG A 403 -8.36 8.73 27.80
CA ARG A 403 -8.91 9.14 29.11
C ARG A 403 -9.55 10.52 29.06
N LYS A 404 -8.90 11.50 28.41
CA LYS A 404 -9.49 12.83 28.21
C LYS A 404 -10.79 12.75 27.41
N SER A 405 -10.79 12.00 26.30
CA SER A 405 -11.97 11.80 25.44
C SER A 405 -13.11 11.14 26.21
N LEU A 406 -12.79 10.13 27.02
CA LEU A 406 -13.75 9.39 27.82
C LEU A 406 -14.35 10.26 28.93
N ILE A 407 -13.54 11.05 29.65
CA ILE A 407 -14.04 11.97 30.68
C ILE A 407 -14.98 13.01 30.06
N ILE A 408 -14.57 13.64 28.96
CA ILE A 408 -15.41 14.63 28.24
C ILE A 408 -16.72 13.98 27.79
N SER A 409 -16.63 12.81 27.15
CA SER A 409 -17.80 12.05 26.67
C SER A 409 -18.73 11.62 27.83
N THR A 410 -18.17 11.28 28.99
CA THR A 410 -18.95 10.87 30.17
C THR A 410 -19.65 12.05 30.81
N ILE A 411 -18.99 13.21 30.92
CA ILE A 411 -19.59 14.45 31.42
C ILE A 411 -20.74 14.87 30.48
N GLU A 412 -20.49 14.87 29.18
CA GLU A 412 -21.49 15.17 28.16
C GLU A 412 -22.71 14.25 28.28
N PHE A 413 -22.46 12.93 28.35
CA PHE A 413 -23.53 11.94 28.51
C PHE A 413 -24.30 12.12 29.82
N SER A 414 -23.62 12.46 30.92
CA SER A 414 -24.25 12.67 32.22
C SER A 414 -25.12 13.93 32.24
N ILE A 415 -24.63 15.04 31.66
CA ILE A 415 -25.40 16.28 31.50
C ILE A 415 -26.65 16.00 30.65
N TYR A 416 -26.47 15.27 29.55
CA TYR A 416 -27.59 14.89 28.70
C TYR A 416 -28.62 14.04 29.45
N TRP A 417 -28.18 13.02 30.17
CA TRP A 417 -29.08 12.14 30.93
C TRP A 417 -29.83 12.90 32.02
N ALA A 418 -29.18 13.85 32.70
CA ALA A 418 -29.82 14.73 33.66
C ALA A 418 -30.85 15.65 32.99
N PHE A 419 -30.48 16.29 31.87
CA PHE A 419 -31.37 17.18 31.12
C PHE A 419 -32.63 16.45 30.63
N ASP A 420 -32.47 15.23 30.13
CA ASP A 420 -33.55 14.34 29.70
C ASP A 420 -34.57 14.08 30.82
N LEU A 421 -34.08 13.80 32.04
CA LEU A 421 -34.91 13.64 33.23
C LEU A 421 -35.61 14.94 33.62
N TYR A 422 -34.95 16.10 33.50
CA TYR A 422 -35.59 17.39 33.75
C TYR A 422 -36.68 17.72 32.74
N VAL A 423 -36.49 17.43 31.46
CA VAL A 423 -37.54 17.59 30.43
C VAL A 423 -38.74 16.71 30.76
N LEU A 424 -38.50 15.46 31.16
CA LEU A 424 -39.57 14.54 31.57
C LEU A 424 -40.32 15.05 32.81
N ALA A 425 -39.59 15.56 33.83
CA ALA A 425 -40.18 16.14 35.03
C ALA A 425 -40.99 17.41 34.73
N PHE A 426 -40.48 18.29 33.87
CA PHE A 426 -41.17 19.50 33.44
C PHE A 426 -42.44 19.17 32.66
N LEU A 427 -42.38 18.19 31.75
CA LEU A 427 -43.54 17.71 31.04
C LEU A 427 -44.60 17.15 32.00
N TYR A 428 -44.19 16.42 33.04
CA TYR A 428 -45.11 15.92 34.06
C TYR A 428 -45.79 17.07 34.82
N LEU A 429 -45.04 18.09 35.23
CA LEU A 429 -45.58 19.27 35.90
C LEU A 429 -46.57 20.04 35.02
N CYS A 430 -46.23 20.26 33.75
CA CYS A 430 -47.13 20.89 32.78
C CYS A 430 -48.40 20.07 32.57
N THR A 431 -48.26 18.76 32.36
CA THR A 431 -49.41 17.86 32.18
C THR A 431 -50.30 17.84 33.42
N PHE A 432 -49.72 17.87 34.62
CA PHE A 432 -50.46 17.95 35.88
C PHE A 432 -51.24 19.26 36.02
N ASN A 433 -50.64 20.40 35.67
CA ASN A 433 -51.32 21.70 35.71
C ASN A 433 -52.46 21.76 34.67
N LEU A 434 -52.25 21.23 33.46
CA LEU A 434 -53.27 21.14 32.43
C LEU A 434 -54.43 20.23 32.84
N LEU A 435 -54.13 19.14 33.57
CA LEU A 435 -55.16 18.27 34.16
C LEU A 435 -55.96 19.01 35.24
N LYS A 436 -55.28 19.77 36.11
CA LYS A 436 -55.92 20.56 37.18
C LYS A 436 -56.86 21.63 36.61
N ASN A 437 -56.47 22.25 35.49
CA ASN A 437 -57.28 23.27 34.80
C ASN A 437 -58.39 22.67 33.91
N HIS A 438 -58.54 21.34 33.88
CA HIS A 438 -59.50 20.62 33.04
C HIS A 438 -59.30 20.79 31.52
N GLU A 439 -58.10 21.19 31.09
CA GLU A 439 -57.75 21.36 29.66
C GLU A 439 -57.41 20.02 28.99
N ILE A 440 -57.00 19.02 29.77
CA ILE A 440 -56.66 17.68 29.29
C ILE A 440 -57.39 16.61 30.12
N PHE A 441 -57.90 15.57 29.44
CA PHE A 441 -58.48 14.41 30.11
C PHE A 441 -57.41 13.51 30.74
N ALA A 442 -57.73 12.93 31.91
CA ALA A 442 -56.84 11.99 32.61
C ALA A 442 -56.36 10.80 31.74
N ASN A 443 -57.15 10.40 30.74
CA ASN A 443 -56.81 9.33 29.82
C ASN A 443 -55.62 9.68 28.92
N ASN A 444 -55.43 10.97 28.59
CA ASN A 444 -54.40 11.41 27.65
C ASN A 444 -53.01 11.48 28.30
N ILE A 445 -52.92 11.46 29.63
CA ILE A 445 -51.66 11.55 30.38
C ILE A 445 -50.70 10.42 29.98
N MET A 446 -51.20 9.21 29.82
CA MET A 446 -50.37 8.05 29.45
C MET A 446 -49.87 8.14 28.00
N MET A 447 -50.65 8.77 27.12
CA MET A 447 -50.19 9.06 25.76
C MET A 447 -49.03 10.06 25.77
N VAL A 448 -49.18 11.17 26.50
CA VAL A 448 -48.15 12.20 26.67
C VAL A 448 -46.86 11.61 27.25
N LEU A 449 -46.98 10.79 28.29
CA LEU A 449 -45.84 10.12 28.93
C LEU A 449 -45.13 9.15 27.98
N SER A 450 -45.86 8.36 27.21
CA SER A 450 -45.24 7.42 26.26
C SER A 450 -44.45 8.15 25.17
N VAL A 451 -45.02 9.20 24.58
CA VAL A 451 -44.39 9.97 23.50
C VAL A 451 -43.11 10.61 24.02
N ALA A 452 -43.13 11.13 25.24
CA ALA A 452 -41.96 11.70 25.88
C ALA A 452 -40.88 10.66 26.15
N ILE A 453 -41.22 9.53 26.79
CA ILE A 453 -40.26 8.46 27.11
C ILE A 453 -39.62 7.89 25.84
N PHE A 454 -40.37 7.70 24.77
CA PHE A 454 -39.80 7.17 23.52
C PHE A 454 -38.97 8.20 22.77
N SER A 455 -39.40 9.47 22.73
CA SER A 455 -38.63 10.56 22.12
C SER A 455 -37.28 10.77 22.82
N THR A 456 -37.23 10.62 24.14
CA THR A 456 -36.00 10.72 24.93
C THR A 456 -35.07 9.52 24.74
N GLN A 457 -35.61 8.30 24.58
CA GLN A 457 -34.82 7.10 24.26
C GLN A 457 -34.19 7.17 22.85
N ALA A 458 -34.90 7.75 21.90
CA ALA A 458 -34.44 7.97 20.53
C ALA A 458 -33.11 8.77 20.50
N SER A 459 -33.09 9.87 21.23
CA SER A 459 -31.93 10.76 21.35
C SER A 459 -30.70 10.06 21.96
N LYS A 460 -30.90 9.10 22.89
CA LYS A 460 -29.81 8.30 23.50
C LYS A 460 -29.10 7.43 22.48
N VAL A 461 -29.85 6.78 21.58
CA VAL A 461 -29.29 5.86 20.58
C VAL A 461 -28.32 6.58 19.64
N ILE A 462 -28.65 7.81 19.21
CA ILE A 462 -27.77 8.61 18.34
C ILE A 462 -26.55 9.14 19.10
N GLY A 463 -26.71 9.51 20.37
CA GLY A 463 -25.60 9.88 21.25
C GLY A 463 -24.52 8.79 21.30
N PHE A 464 -24.91 7.51 21.34
CA PHE A 464 -23.98 6.38 21.25
C PHE A 464 -23.40 6.15 19.84
N MET A 465 -24.12 6.50 18.78
CA MET A 465 -23.70 6.27 17.39
C MET A 465 -22.65 7.28 16.88
N SER A 466 -22.60 8.47 17.46
CA SER A 466 -21.75 9.59 17.00
C SER A 466 -20.24 9.38 17.03
N ASN A 467 -19.70 8.55 17.93
CA ASN A 467 -18.25 8.47 18.16
C ASN A 467 -17.45 7.95 16.95
N ARG A 468 -18.10 7.22 16.02
CA ARG A 468 -17.48 6.67 14.80
C ARG A 468 -17.84 7.40 13.50
N LEU A 469 -18.80 8.34 13.54
CA LEU A 469 -19.25 9.04 12.34
C LEU A 469 -18.16 9.94 11.76
N ALA A 470 -17.41 10.65 12.61
CA ALA A 470 -16.32 11.53 12.15
C ALA A 470 -15.22 10.74 11.42
N ALA A 471 -14.77 9.62 12.01
CA ALA A 471 -13.81 8.71 11.37
C ALA A 471 -14.36 8.12 10.06
N SER A 472 -15.67 7.87 9.99
CA SER A 472 -16.33 7.40 8.77
C SER A 472 -16.30 8.46 7.66
N PHE A 473 -16.60 9.72 7.99
CA PHE A 473 -16.50 10.81 7.02
C PHE A 473 -15.08 10.97 6.47
N SER A 474 -14.06 10.93 7.34
CA SER A 474 -12.64 11.01 6.92
C SER A 474 -12.23 9.82 6.04
N GLY A 475 -12.66 8.60 6.37
CA GLY A 475 -12.38 7.42 5.54
C GLY A 475 -13.02 7.46 4.15
N ALA A 476 -14.25 7.99 4.04
CA ALA A 476 -14.92 8.19 2.75
C ALA A 476 -14.30 9.36 1.96
N GLU A 477 -13.89 10.42 2.64
CA GLU A 477 -13.20 11.57 2.07
C GLU A 477 -11.89 11.19 1.37
N TYR A 478 -11.06 10.35 2.00
CA TYR A 478 -9.83 9.85 1.40
C TYR A 478 -10.05 9.24 0.00
N PHE A 479 -11.06 8.39 -0.15
CA PHE A 479 -11.36 7.79 -1.45
C PHE A 479 -12.06 8.75 -2.41
N PHE A 480 -12.84 9.72 -1.93
CA PHE A 480 -13.38 10.75 -2.81
C PHE A 480 -12.30 11.66 -3.39
N ASN A 481 -11.26 11.99 -2.62
CA ASN A 481 -10.06 12.63 -3.15
C ASN A 481 -9.44 11.78 -4.28
N ILE A 482 -9.35 10.46 -4.10
CA ILE A 482 -8.82 9.55 -5.13
C ILE A 482 -9.76 9.44 -6.34
N PHE A 483 -11.08 9.42 -6.15
CA PHE A 483 -12.06 9.30 -7.25
C PHE A 483 -12.06 10.57 -8.12
N ASP A 484 -11.82 11.73 -7.52
CA ASP A 484 -11.75 13.00 -8.24
C ASP A 484 -10.36 13.29 -8.82
N ARG A 485 -9.34 12.59 -8.32
CA ARG A 485 -7.98 12.70 -8.84
C ARG A 485 -7.91 12.13 -10.25
N LYS A 486 -7.55 12.98 -11.21
CA LYS A 486 -7.12 12.54 -12.53
C LYS A 486 -5.64 12.19 -12.46
N PRO A 487 -5.24 10.93 -12.74
CA PRO A 487 -3.84 10.56 -12.74
C PRO A 487 -3.08 11.26 -13.88
N TYR A 488 -1.79 11.52 -13.67
CA TYR A 488 -0.95 12.12 -14.71
C TYR A 488 -0.70 11.13 -15.86
N ILE A 489 -0.50 9.86 -15.50
CA ILE A 489 -0.39 8.73 -16.42
C ILE A 489 -1.54 7.79 -16.10
N ASP A 490 -2.54 7.79 -16.97
CA ASP A 490 -3.77 7.04 -16.78
C ASP A 490 -3.67 5.62 -17.34
N ASN A 491 -3.39 4.65 -16.46
CA ASN A 491 -3.24 3.24 -16.85
C ASN A 491 -4.54 2.60 -17.40
N GLY A 492 -5.70 3.18 -17.11
CA GLY A 492 -7.01 2.67 -17.55
C GLY A 492 -7.57 3.39 -18.77
N SER A 493 -6.83 4.34 -19.34
CA SER A 493 -7.28 5.09 -20.51
C SER A 493 -7.17 4.27 -21.79
N THR A 494 -8.22 4.30 -22.61
CA THR A 494 -8.22 3.80 -23.99
C THR A 494 -7.77 4.86 -25.00
N GLU A 495 -7.42 6.06 -24.54
CA GLU A 495 -6.95 7.16 -25.38
C GLU A 495 -5.49 6.94 -25.80
N GLY A 496 -5.08 7.65 -26.86
CA GLY A 496 -3.74 7.57 -27.44
C GLY A 496 -3.66 6.72 -28.71
N GLN A 497 -2.57 6.86 -29.42
CA GLN A 497 -2.30 6.12 -30.64
C GLN A 497 -1.89 4.68 -30.31
N LEU A 498 -2.47 3.71 -31.02
CA LEU A 498 -2.09 2.29 -30.90
C LEU A 498 -0.83 2.02 -31.73
N LEU A 499 0.11 1.28 -31.15
CA LEU A 499 1.31 0.78 -31.82
C LEU A 499 0.95 -0.53 -32.55
N VAL A 500 0.61 -0.43 -33.84
CA VAL A 500 0.29 -1.60 -34.68
C VAL A 500 1.54 -2.16 -35.36
N ASP A 501 2.27 -1.31 -36.09
CA ASP A 501 3.49 -1.67 -36.84
C ASP A 501 4.76 -1.25 -36.08
N PHE A 502 4.95 -1.79 -34.88
CA PHE A 502 6.12 -1.48 -34.06
C PHE A 502 7.35 -2.28 -34.54
N HIS A 503 8.32 -1.58 -35.10
CA HIS A 503 9.60 -2.11 -35.56
C HIS A 503 10.62 -2.20 -34.41
N GLY A 504 10.50 -1.36 -33.37
CA GLY A 504 11.38 -1.44 -32.20
C GLY A 504 12.53 -0.43 -32.18
N ASN A 505 12.44 0.68 -32.93
CA ASN A 505 13.38 1.78 -32.77
C ASN A 505 13.03 2.62 -31.54
N ILE A 506 14.05 2.96 -30.75
CA ILE A 506 13.90 3.70 -29.49
C ILE A 506 14.87 4.87 -29.50
N SER A 507 14.39 6.09 -29.24
CA SER A 507 15.25 7.28 -29.16
C SER A 507 14.91 8.18 -27.98
N PHE A 508 15.94 8.63 -27.28
CA PHE A 508 15.87 9.63 -26.22
C PHE A 508 16.49 10.93 -26.75
N ASP A 509 15.76 12.03 -26.63
CA ASP A 509 16.24 13.35 -27.03
C ASP A 509 16.28 14.34 -25.85
N GLN A 510 17.50 14.68 -25.44
CA GLN A 510 17.81 15.66 -24.39
C GLN A 510 17.00 15.45 -23.09
N VAL A 511 16.83 14.20 -22.71
CA VAL A 511 15.94 13.82 -21.59
C VAL A 511 16.55 14.24 -20.26
N LYS A 512 15.78 15.00 -19.47
CA LYS A 512 16.08 15.34 -18.08
C LYS A 512 14.99 14.77 -17.19
N PHE A 513 15.41 14.15 -16.10
CA PHE A 513 14.48 13.48 -15.19
C PHE A 513 14.88 13.65 -13.72
N ILE A 514 13.86 13.87 -12.91
CA ILE A 514 13.92 14.00 -11.45
C ILE A 514 12.75 13.18 -10.89
N TYR A 515 13.02 12.30 -9.92
CA TYR A 515 11.94 11.59 -9.23
C TYR A 515 11.09 12.57 -8.42
N PRO A 516 9.75 12.52 -8.50
CA PRO A 516 8.86 13.44 -7.77
C PRO A 516 9.12 13.48 -6.26
N ASN A 517 9.48 12.35 -5.66
CA ASN A 517 9.74 12.24 -4.23
C ASN A 517 11.16 12.66 -3.82
N ARG A 518 12.03 12.97 -4.79
CA ARG A 518 13.42 13.43 -4.57
C ARG A 518 13.76 14.59 -5.51
N PRO A 519 13.12 15.77 -5.34
CA PRO A 519 13.24 16.88 -6.28
C PRO A 519 14.65 17.51 -6.34
N THR A 520 15.50 17.25 -5.35
CA THR A 520 16.86 17.81 -5.26
C THR A 520 17.91 17.02 -6.04
N SER A 521 17.61 15.78 -6.44
CA SER A 521 18.56 14.92 -7.16
C SER A 521 18.15 14.76 -8.62
N ILE A 522 18.87 15.40 -9.52
CA ILE A 522 18.71 15.21 -10.97
C ILE A 522 19.38 13.90 -11.36
N ILE A 523 18.59 12.96 -11.87
CA ILE A 523 19.07 11.61 -12.23
C ILE A 523 19.57 11.58 -13.67
N LEU A 524 18.78 12.12 -14.62
CA LEU A 524 19.19 12.24 -16.03
C LEU A 524 19.45 13.70 -16.38
N LYS A 525 20.61 14.00 -16.96
CA LYS A 525 21.12 15.37 -17.17
C LYS A 525 21.24 15.74 -18.66
N GLY A 526 20.19 15.52 -19.45
CA GLY A 526 20.20 15.75 -20.91
C GLY A 526 20.63 14.50 -21.66
N PHE A 527 20.05 13.36 -21.27
CA PHE A 527 20.35 12.04 -21.79
C PHE A 527 19.89 11.91 -23.26
N GLN A 528 20.77 11.40 -24.12
CA GLN A 528 20.51 11.13 -25.52
C GLN A 528 20.95 9.72 -25.86
N LEU A 529 20.08 8.96 -26.53
CA LEU A 529 20.31 7.55 -26.86
C LEU A 529 19.49 7.20 -28.10
N ASN A 530 20.05 6.45 -29.04
CA ASN A 530 19.35 5.95 -30.22
C ASN A 530 19.62 4.46 -30.38
N ILE A 531 18.57 3.63 -30.29
CA ILE A 531 18.61 2.18 -30.45
C ILE A 531 17.80 1.82 -31.69
N ARG A 532 18.40 1.05 -32.61
CA ARG A 532 17.72 0.58 -33.82
C ARG A 532 16.98 -0.73 -33.55
N SER A 533 15.93 -0.98 -34.32
CA SER A 533 15.23 -2.25 -34.38
C SER A 533 16.19 -3.43 -34.50
N GLY A 534 15.96 -4.49 -33.71
CA GLY A 534 16.75 -5.72 -33.74
C GLY A 534 18.12 -5.66 -33.04
N GLN A 535 18.49 -4.52 -32.47
CA GLN A 535 19.76 -4.38 -31.75
C GLN A 535 19.65 -4.88 -30.31
N THR A 536 20.69 -5.57 -29.85
CA THR A 536 20.94 -5.87 -28.44
C THR A 536 21.89 -4.82 -27.87
N VAL A 537 21.41 -4.06 -26.89
CA VAL A 537 22.11 -2.91 -26.32
C VAL A 537 22.39 -3.14 -24.85
N ALA A 538 23.64 -2.92 -24.43
CA ALA A 538 24.02 -2.92 -23.02
C ALA A 538 24.10 -1.49 -22.47
N LEU A 539 23.52 -1.28 -21.29
CA LEU A 539 23.68 -0.08 -20.48
C LEU A 539 24.58 -0.42 -19.29
N VAL A 540 25.77 0.19 -19.24
CA VAL A 540 26.79 -0.07 -18.20
C VAL A 540 27.17 1.21 -17.49
N GLY A 541 27.55 1.14 -16.22
CA GLY A 541 27.99 2.30 -15.45
C GLY A 541 27.81 2.11 -13.95
N LEU A 542 28.27 3.07 -13.16
CA LEU A 542 28.26 3.00 -11.70
C LEU A 542 26.84 2.89 -11.12
N SER A 543 26.72 2.35 -9.91
CA SER A 543 25.44 2.33 -9.20
C SER A 543 24.90 3.75 -9.02
N GLY A 544 23.61 3.95 -9.27
CA GLY A 544 22.99 5.28 -9.21
C GLY A 544 23.21 6.18 -10.45
N SER A 545 23.87 5.71 -11.51
CA SER A 545 24.07 6.50 -12.74
C SER A 545 22.80 6.74 -13.59
N GLY A 546 21.66 6.15 -13.22
CA GLY A 546 20.35 6.34 -13.88
C GLY A 546 19.91 5.19 -14.81
N LYS A 547 20.62 4.05 -14.83
CA LYS A 547 20.32 2.91 -15.72
C LYS A 547 18.89 2.37 -15.59
N SER A 548 18.48 1.96 -14.39
CA SER A 548 17.12 1.42 -14.16
C SER A 548 16.03 2.48 -14.40
N THR A 549 16.35 3.76 -14.21
CA THR A 549 15.45 4.87 -14.53
C THR A 549 15.12 4.94 -16.02
N ILE A 550 16.05 4.56 -16.91
CA ILE A 550 15.80 4.51 -18.37
C ILE A 550 14.70 3.49 -18.68
N ILE A 551 14.75 2.30 -18.07
CA ILE A 551 13.70 1.28 -18.22
C ILE A 551 12.37 1.79 -17.69
N GLN A 552 12.35 2.42 -16.51
CA GLN A 552 11.14 2.96 -15.91
C GLN A 552 10.48 4.08 -16.75
N LEU A 553 11.29 4.88 -17.45
CA LEU A 553 10.80 5.90 -18.39
C LEU A 553 10.28 5.28 -19.69
N LEU A 554 10.89 4.19 -20.19
CA LEU A 554 10.37 3.45 -21.35
C LEU A 554 9.01 2.83 -21.04
N GLU A 555 8.89 2.13 -19.92
CA GLU A 555 7.62 1.57 -19.40
C GLU A 555 6.59 2.66 -19.03
N ARG A 556 6.99 3.93 -19.14
CA ARG A 556 6.18 5.10 -18.81
C ARG A 556 5.57 4.97 -17.41
N PHE A 557 6.36 4.47 -16.45
CA PHE A 557 6.02 4.57 -15.03
C PHE A 557 6.16 6.01 -14.54
N TYR A 558 7.04 6.78 -15.21
CA TYR A 558 7.17 8.22 -15.07
C TYR A 558 7.31 8.85 -16.46
N ASP A 559 6.90 10.11 -16.60
CA ASP A 559 7.20 10.92 -17.76
C ASP A 559 8.50 11.73 -17.52
N ALA A 560 9.23 12.01 -18.61
CA ALA A 560 10.41 12.88 -18.56
C ALA A 560 10.04 14.31 -18.12
N THR A 561 10.89 14.94 -17.28
CA THR A 561 10.67 16.33 -16.84
C THR A 561 10.93 17.32 -17.98
N LYS A 562 11.95 17.06 -18.81
CA LYS A 562 12.22 17.77 -20.08
C LYS A 562 12.80 16.79 -21.09
N GLY A 563 12.70 17.13 -22.38
CA GLY A 563 13.07 16.25 -23.48
C GLY A 563 11.98 15.24 -23.79
N ASN A 564 12.21 14.45 -24.85
CA ASN A 564 11.21 13.55 -25.41
C ASN A 564 11.79 12.15 -25.58
N ILE A 565 10.94 11.13 -25.47
CA ILE A 565 11.27 9.73 -25.74
C ILE A 565 10.37 9.28 -26.87
N PHE A 566 10.95 8.70 -27.92
CA PHE A 566 10.22 8.26 -29.09
C PHE A 566 10.38 6.75 -29.32
N LEU A 567 9.30 6.14 -29.79
CA LEU A 567 9.25 4.77 -30.30
C LEU A 567 8.83 4.84 -31.77
N ASP A 568 9.69 4.38 -32.67
CA ASP A 568 9.53 4.52 -34.14
C ASP A 568 9.15 5.94 -34.58
N GLY A 569 9.71 6.95 -33.88
CA GLY A 569 9.47 8.38 -34.17
C GLY A 569 8.23 8.97 -33.51
N ILE A 570 7.41 8.18 -32.81
CA ILE A 570 6.22 8.65 -32.08
C ILE A 570 6.57 8.87 -30.61
N ASP A 571 6.22 10.02 -30.05
CA ASP A 571 6.45 10.31 -28.63
C ASP A 571 5.64 9.37 -27.74
N ILE A 572 6.27 8.73 -26.76
CA ILE A 572 5.61 7.78 -25.86
C ILE A 572 4.41 8.36 -25.12
N ARG A 573 4.35 9.70 -24.97
CA ARG A 573 3.24 10.40 -24.32
C ARG A 573 1.95 10.37 -25.13
N GLN A 574 2.05 10.24 -26.45
CA GLN A 574 0.92 10.17 -27.37
C GLN A 574 0.37 8.75 -27.54
N LEU A 575 1.14 7.75 -27.09
CA LEU A 575 0.79 6.35 -27.24
C LEU A 575 -0.17 5.90 -26.14
N ASN A 576 -1.04 4.95 -26.50
CA ASN A 576 -1.85 4.26 -25.53
C ASN A 576 -0.96 3.39 -24.62
N ILE A 577 -1.13 3.50 -23.30
CA ILE A 577 -0.25 2.84 -22.30
C ILE A 577 -0.36 1.31 -22.37
N HIS A 578 -1.57 0.77 -22.57
CA HIS A 578 -1.74 -0.68 -22.68
C HIS A 578 -1.04 -1.21 -23.93
N SER A 579 -1.21 -0.53 -25.07
CA SER A 579 -0.51 -0.88 -26.32
C SER A 579 1.01 -0.73 -26.21
N LEU A 580 1.51 0.28 -25.51
CA LEU A 580 2.93 0.47 -25.24
C LEU A 580 3.51 -0.72 -24.47
N ARG A 581 2.93 -1.03 -23.32
CA ARG A 581 3.44 -2.07 -22.41
C ARG A 581 3.22 -3.49 -22.94
N SER A 582 2.24 -3.73 -23.81
CA SER A 582 2.05 -5.04 -24.44
C SER A 582 3.20 -5.43 -25.35
N HIS A 583 3.97 -4.46 -25.87
CA HIS A 583 5.15 -4.71 -26.70
C HIS A 583 6.43 -4.92 -25.90
N PHE A 584 6.40 -4.74 -24.58
CA PHE A 584 7.56 -4.83 -23.69
C PHE A 584 7.54 -6.08 -22.82
N GLY A 585 8.73 -6.62 -22.58
CA GLY A 585 8.96 -7.71 -21.62
C GLY A 585 10.01 -7.31 -20.61
N LEU A 586 9.61 -7.09 -19.36
CA LEU A 586 10.49 -6.66 -18.28
C LEU A 586 10.84 -7.81 -17.32
N VAL A 587 12.14 -8.09 -17.15
CA VAL A 587 12.67 -8.86 -16.01
C VAL A 587 13.38 -7.90 -15.06
N THR A 588 12.92 -7.85 -13.82
CA THR A 588 13.57 -7.10 -12.74
C THR A 588 14.61 -7.95 -12.01
N GLN A 589 15.53 -7.30 -11.30
CA GLN A 589 16.57 -7.95 -10.49
C GLN A 589 15.99 -9.00 -9.53
N GLU A 590 14.99 -8.58 -8.75
CA GLU A 590 14.18 -9.45 -7.90
C GLU A 590 12.79 -9.61 -8.51
N PRO A 591 12.52 -10.70 -9.24
CA PRO A 591 11.22 -10.94 -9.84
C PRO A 591 10.17 -11.28 -8.78
N VAL A 592 9.06 -10.54 -8.81
CA VAL A 592 7.90 -10.80 -7.96
C VAL A 592 7.01 -11.87 -8.60
N LEU A 593 6.75 -12.92 -7.84
CA LEU A 593 5.79 -13.97 -8.16
C LEU A 593 4.57 -13.80 -7.24
N PHE A 594 3.38 -13.96 -7.81
CA PHE A 594 2.14 -13.86 -7.05
C PHE A 594 1.82 -15.20 -6.39
N ASP A 595 1.04 -15.18 -5.31
CA ASP A 595 0.57 -16.37 -4.59
C ASP A 595 -0.45 -17.17 -5.43
N LEU A 596 0.07 -17.83 -6.46
CA LEU A 596 -0.62 -18.57 -7.51
C LEU A 596 0.17 -19.84 -7.84
N THR A 597 -0.36 -20.70 -8.70
CA THR A 597 0.39 -21.83 -9.24
C THR A 597 1.55 -21.37 -10.15
N ILE A 598 2.50 -22.26 -10.44
CA ILE A 598 3.57 -21.96 -11.40
C ILE A 598 2.99 -21.69 -12.79
N ALA A 599 1.99 -22.47 -13.24
CA ALA A 599 1.30 -22.25 -14.50
C ALA A 599 0.67 -20.84 -14.59
N GLU A 600 -0.09 -20.44 -13.56
CA GLU A 600 -0.73 -19.13 -13.50
C GLU A 600 0.29 -17.98 -13.43
N ASN A 601 1.43 -18.19 -12.77
CA ASN A 601 2.51 -17.20 -12.74
C ASN A 601 3.18 -17.00 -14.11
N ILE A 602 3.32 -18.07 -14.91
CA ILE A 602 3.87 -17.98 -16.27
C ILE A 602 2.85 -17.33 -17.21
N ALA A 603 1.58 -17.74 -17.15
CA ALA A 603 0.49 -17.20 -17.96
C ALA A 603 -0.03 -15.84 -17.46
N TYR A 604 0.58 -15.26 -16.42
CA TYR A 604 0.08 -14.06 -15.76
C TYR A 604 -0.10 -12.90 -16.75
N GLY A 605 -1.31 -12.35 -16.82
CA GLY A 605 -1.68 -11.25 -17.73
C GLY A 605 -1.98 -11.66 -19.18
N LEU A 606 -2.08 -12.96 -19.46
CA LEU A 606 -2.61 -13.50 -20.72
C LEU A 606 -3.94 -14.20 -20.46
N GLU A 607 -4.89 -14.07 -21.39
CA GLU A 607 -6.17 -14.78 -21.32
C GLU A 607 -6.09 -16.09 -22.11
N HIS A 608 -6.70 -17.17 -21.58
CA HIS A 608 -6.91 -18.45 -22.28
C HIS A 608 -5.65 -19.12 -22.88
N VAL A 609 -4.56 -19.17 -22.12
CA VAL A 609 -3.31 -19.84 -22.53
C VAL A 609 -3.42 -21.36 -22.39
N GLN A 610 -3.01 -22.11 -23.43
CA GLN A 610 -2.96 -23.57 -23.38
C GLN A 610 -1.73 -24.05 -22.59
N MET A 611 -1.87 -25.17 -21.87
CA MET A 611 -0.76 -25.73 -21.06
C MET A 611 0.48 -26.06 -21.91
N ASP A 612 0.30 -26.47 -23.16
CA ASP A 612 1.42 -26.76 -24.07
C ASP A 612 2.30 -25.53 -24.35
N GLU A 613 1.70 -24.34 -24.42
CA GLU A 613 2.45 -23.09 -24.59
C GLU A 613 3.23 -22.73 -23.32
N ILE A 614 2.63 -22.97 -22.15
CA ILE A 614 3.27 -22.80 -20.84
C ILE A 614 4.47 -23.75 -20.71
N ILE A 615 4.31 -25.01 -21.08
CA ILE A 615 5.38 -26.01 -21.07
C ILE A 615 6.49 -25.61 -22.05
N SER A 616 6.14 -25.15 -23.25
CA SER A 616 7.11 -24.66 -24.23
C SER A 616 7.92 -23.49 -23.70
N ALA A 617 7.28 -22.49 -23.10
CA ALA A 617 7.95 -21.34 -22.48
C ALA A 617 8.86 -21.77 -21.32
N ALA A 618 8.40 -22.70 -20.47
CA ALA A 618 9.18 -23.23 -19.36
C ALA A 618 10.38 -24.09 -19.81
N LYS A 619 10.28 -24.78 -20.95
CA LYS A 619 11.41 -25.49 -21.57
C LYS A 619 12.46 -24.52 -22.08
N ARG A 620 12.04 -23.46 -22.79
CA ARG A 620 12.92 -22.40 -23.28
C ARG A 620 13.60 -21.62 -22.16
N ALA A 621 12.92 -21.42 -21.04
CA ALA A 621 13.49 -20.83 -19.83
C ALA A 621 14.30 -21.82 -18.97
N ASN A 622 14.45 -23.07 -19.41
CA ASN A 622 15.17 -24.15 -18.72
C ASN A 622 14.74 -24.35 -17.25
N ILE A 623 13.43 -24.28 -16.99
CA ILE A 623 12.84 -24.54 -15.66
C ILE A 623 11.93 -25.78 -15.66
N HIS A 624 11.58 -26.30 -16.84
CA HIS A 624 10.67 -27.45 -16.98
C HIS A 624 11.11 -28.68 -16.18
N GLN A 625 12.39 -29.10 -16.26
CA GLN A 625 12.89 -30.27 -15.53
C GLN A 625 12.76 -30.12 -14.00
N PHE A 626 12.99 -28.90 -13.49
CA PHE A 626 12.79 -28.59 -12.09
C PHE A 626 11.30 -28.70 -11.71
N ILE A 627 10.42 -28.16 -12.55
CA ILE A 627 8.97 -28.22 -12.32
C ILE A 627 8.48 -29.66 -12.31
N GLU A 628 8.94 -30.52 -13.24
CA GLU A 628 8.57 -31.94 -13.28
C GLU A 628 9.02 -32.74 -12.05
N GLN A 629 10.08 -32.30 -11.36
CA GLN A 629 10.53 -32.91 -10.11
C GLN A 629 9.65 -32.54 -8.90
N LEU A 630 8.77 -31.55 -9.03
CA LEU A 630 7.82 -31.17 -7.99
C LEU A 630 6.67 -32.17 -7.95
N SER A 631 6.18 -32.49 -6.74
CA SER A 631 5.07 -33.43 -6.54
C SER A 631 3.78 -33.03 -7.25
N GLU A 632 3.54 -31.72 -7.42
CA GLU A 632 2.36 -31.16 -8.09
C GLU A 632 2.70 -30.52 -9.45
N GLY A 633 3.94 -30.66 -9.92
CA GLY A 633 4.36 -30.10 -11.21
C GLY A 633 4.04 -28.61 -11.34
N TYR A 634 3.37 -28.24 -12.43
CA TYR A 634 2.94 -26.88 -12.74
C TYR A 634 1.83 -26.33 -11.83
N GLU A 635 1.10 -27.20 -11.14
CA GLU A 635 0.04 -26.83 -10.18
C GLU A 635 0.60 -26.49 -8.79
N THR A 636 1.91 -26.64 -8.60
CA THR A 636 2.56 -26.28 -7.33
C THR A 636 2.32 -24.79 -7.03
N ARG A 637 1.75 -24.50 -5.86
CA ARG A 637 1.58 -23.11 -5.38
C ARG A 637 2.89 -22.51 -4.89
N ILE A 638 3.17 -21.30 -5.35
CA ILE A 638 4.37 -20.52 -5.03
C ILE A 638 3.95 -19.17 -4.46
N GLY A 639 4.59 -18.71 -3.39
CA GLY A 639 4.19 -17.50 -2.66
C GLY A 639 4.55 -17.56 -1.18
N GLU A 640 4.04 -16.61 -0.37
CA GLU A 640 4.27 -16.57 1.08
C GLU A 640 3.72 -17.81 1.82
N TYR A 641 2.65 -18.42 1.30
CA TYR A 641 2.03 -19.62 1.84
C TYR A 641 2.37 -20.90 1.05
N GLY A 642 3.16 -20.77 -0.01
CA GLY A 642 3.59 -21.85 -0.89
C GLY A 642 5.04 -22.28 -0.64
N ARG A 643 5.63 -22.96 -1.63
CA ARG A 643 7.05 -23.32 -1.59
C ARG A 643 7.92 -22.10 -1.87
N PHE A 644 8.99 -21.93 -1.08
CA PHE A 644 10.04 -20.97 -1.38
C PHE A 644 10.89 -21.48 -2.54
N LEU A 645 11.00 -20.65 -3.59
CA LEU A 645 11.89 -20.85 -4.72
C LEU A 645 13.21 -20.12 -4.50
N SER A 646 14.30 -20.68 -5.02
CA SER A 646 15.60 -20.00 -5.09
C SER A 646 15.52 -18.75 -5.99
N GLY A 647 16.45 -17.81 -5.84
CA GLY A 647 16.48 -16.60 -6.67
C GLY A 647 16.53 -16.92 -8.17
N GLY A 648 17.39 -17.87 -8.56
CA GLY A 648 17.51 -18.33 -9.94
C GLY A 648 16.24 -19.02 -10.48
N GLU A 649 15.53 -19.80 -9.64
CA GLU A 649 14.23 -20.38 -10.02
C GLU A 649 13.18 -19.29 -10.28
N LYS A 650 13.09 -18.29 -9.41
CA LYS A 650 12.14 -17.18 -9.59
C LYS A 650 12.41 -16.40 -10.88
N GLN A 651 13.68 -16.15 -11.17
CA GLN A 651 14.09 -15.49 -12.40
C GLN A 651 13.78 -16.31 -13.65
N ARG A 652 14.01 -17.63 -13.65
CA ARG A 652 13.62 -18.48 -14.79
C ARG A 652 12.10 -18.49 -15.01
N ILE A 653 11.30 -18.47 -13.96
CA ILE A 653 9.84 -18.31 -14.08
C ILE A 653 9.48 -16.93 -14.68
N ALA A 654 10.15 -15.86 -14.27
CA ALA A 654 9.96 -14.54 -14.85
C ALA A 654 10.38 -14.46 -16.34
N ILE A 655 11.44 -15.17 -16.72
CA ILE A 655 11.86 -15.31 -18.12
C ILE A 655 10.78 -16.07 -18.91
N ALA A 656 10.29 -17.20 -18.40
CA ALA A 656 9.19 -17.94 -19.04
C ALA A 656 7.94 -17.07 -19.25
N ARG A 657 7.59 -16.24 -18.26
CA ARG A 657 6.48 -15.27 -18.33
C ARG A 657 6.63 -14.26 -19.47
N ILE A 658 7.85 -13.91 -19.85
CA ILE A 658 8.08 -12.97 -20.94
C ILE A 658 8.15 -13.69 -22.28
N LEU A 659 8.80 -14.86 -22.33
CA LEU A 659 8.90 -15.66 -23.56
C LEU A 659 7.53 -16.05 -24.11
N ILE A 660 6.56 -16.35 -23.24
CA ILE A 660 5.19 -16.66 -23.67
C ILE A 660 4.46 -15.45 -24.26
N ARG A 661 4.80 -14.23 -23.85
CA ARG A 661 4.19 -12.98 -24.35
C ARG A 661 4.76 -12.53 -25.70
N ARG A 662 5.93 -13.02 -26.10
CA ARG A 662 6.62 -12.68 -27.36
C ARG A 662 6.72 -11.15 -27.63
N PRO A 663 7.25 -10.35 -26.68
CA PRO A 663 7.36 -8.90 -26.84
C PRO A 663 8.32 -8.51 -27.97
N LYS A 664 8.15 -7.28 -28.49
CA LYS A 664 9.06 -6.68 -29.48
C LYS A 664 10.31 -6.07 -28.85
N VAL A 665 10.22 -5.63 -27.59
CA VAL A 665 11.37 -5.11 -26.84
C VAL A 665 11.51 -5.88 -25.54
N PHE A 666 12.70 -6.45 -25.30
CA PHE A 666 13.04 -7.03 -24.02
C PHE A 666 13.83 -6.05 -23.17
N LEU A 667 13.48 -5.97 -21.88
CA LEU A 667 14.09 -5.10 -20.88
C LEU A 667 14.58 -5.98 -19.73
N PHE A 668 15.89 -6.03 -19.53
CA PHE A 668 16.52 -6.80 -18.44
C PHE A 668 17.22 -5.84 -17.49
N ASP A 669 16.72 -5.76 -16.25
CA ASP A 669 17.30 -4.93 -15.20
C ASP A 669 18.07 -5.82 -14.21
N GLU A 670 19.41 -5.85 -14.33
CA GLU A 670 20.33 -6.54 -13.42
C GLU A 670 20.07 -8.04 -13.18
N VAL A 671 19.52 -8.73 -14.18
CA VAL A 671 19.04 -10.12 -14.08
C VAL A 671 20.16 -11.12 -13.74
N THR A 672 21.41 -10.83 -14.12
CA THR A 672 22.56 -11.73 -13.92
C THR A 672 23.22 -11.60 -12.54
N SER A 673 22.84 -10.62 -11.72
CA SER A 673 23.49 -10.35 -10.43
C SER A 673 23.33 -11.45 -9.38
N ALA A 674 22.25 -12.23 -9.45
CA ALA A 674 21.92 -13.31 -8.51
C ALA A 674 22.06 -14.74 -9.10
N MET A 675 22.64 -14.87 -10.30
CA MET A 675 22.64 -16.13 -11.05
C MET A 675 24.03 -16.79 -11.12
N ASP A 676 24.08 -18.12 -11.02
CA ASP A 676 25.29 -18.88 -11.37
C ASP A 676 25.66 -18.71 -12.86
N SER A 677 26.94 -18.88 -13.19
CA SER A 677 27.48 -18.85 -14.57
C SER A 677 26.73 -19.79 -15.55
N TYR A 678 26.15 -20.88 -15.05
CA TYR A 678 25.30 -21.80 -15.84
C TYR A 678 23.95 -21.18 -16.24
N ASN A 679 23.36 -20.35 -15.38
CA ASN A 679 22.05 -19.74 -15.65
C ASN A 679 22.13 -18.53 -16.59
N GLU A 680 23.27 -17.84 -16.60
CA GLU A 680 23.52 -16.72 -17.52
C GLU A 680 23.51 -17.17 -18.99
N LYS A 681 24.07 -18.36 -19.25
CA LYS A 681 24.04 -18.98 -20.59
C LYS A 681 22.62 -19.22 -21.08
N ILE A 682 21.70 -19.59 -20.18
CA ILE A 682 20.28 -19.83 -20.52
C ILE A 682 19.61 -18.53 -20.98
N ILE A 683 19.91 -17.40 -20.32
CA ILE A 683 19.37 -16.09 -20.74
C ILE A 683 19.89 -15.74 -22.13
N GLN A 684 21.18 -15.95 -22.38
CA GLN A 684 21.78 -15.73 -23.70
C GLN A 684 21.14 -16.61 -24.77
N GLU A 685 20.99 -17.92 -24.50
CA GLU A 685 20.34 -18.86 -25.41
C GLU A 685 18.88 -18.45 -25.69
N ALA A 686 18.12 -18.05 -24.66
CA ALA A 686 16.75 -17.58 -24.81
C ALA A 686 16.64 -16.28 -25.62
N LEU A 687 17.61 -15.36 -25.46
CA LEU A 687 17.72 -14.12 -26.24
C LEU A 687 18.09 -14.37 -27.69
N GLU A 688 19.06 -15.26 -27.92
CA GLU A 688 19.46 -15.66 -29.27
C GLU A 688 18.31 -16.35 -29.99
N GLU A 689 17.62 -17.29 -29.35
CA GLU A 689 16.41 -17.91 -29.89
C GLU A 689 15.33 -16.88 -30.20
N ALA A 690 15.09 -15.94 -29.28
CA ALA A 690 14.09 -14.90 -29.50
C ALA A 690 14.45 -13.99 -30.69
N ARG A 691 15.74 -13.70 -30.90
CA ARG A 691 16.26 -12.94 -32.04
C ARG A 691 16.17 -13.73 -33.35
N ILE A 692 16.41 -15.04 -33.32
CA ILE A 692 16.26 -15.93 -34.49
C ILE A 692 14.79 -16.01 -34.92
N GLU A 693 13.88 -16.10 -33.95
CA GLU A 693 12.44 -16.15 -34.18
C GLU A 693 11.92 -14.88 -34.86
N ASP A 694 12.44 -13.71 -34.46
CA ASP A 694 12.08 -12.43 -35.05
C ASP A 694 13.28 -11.44 -34.99
N PRO A 695 13.91 -11.15 -36.15
CA PRO A 695 15.06 -10.26 -36.22
C PRO A 695 14.77 -8.81 -35.80
N SER A 696 13.50 -8.41 -35.72
CA SER A 696 13.11 -7.04 -35.32
C SER A 696 13.11 -6.84 -33.80
N ARG A 697 13.33 -7.90 -33.00
CA ARG A 697 13.27 -7.80 -31.53
C ARG A 697 14.49 -7.06 -30.97
N THR A 698 14.22 -5.92 -30.34
CA THR A 698 15.24 -5.09 -29.68
C THR A 698 15.42 -5.55 -28.24
N SER A 699 16.64 -5.58 -27.72
CA SER A 699 16.92 -5.96 -26.33
C SER A 699 17.74 -4.91 -25.62
N ILE A 700 17.30 -4.48 -24.43
CA ILE A 700 18.04 -3.56 -23.56
C ILE A 700 18.43 -4.32 -22.31
N ILE A 701 19.73 -4.40 -22.04
CA ILE A 701 20.28 -5.16 -20.93
C ILE A 701 21.06 -4.20 -20.03
N ILE A 702 20.64 -4.09 -18.78
CA ILE A 702 21.44 -3.50 -17.70
C ILE A 702 22.21 -4.64 -17.06
N ALA A 703 23.49 -4.76 -17.40
CA ALA A 703 24.34 -5.83 -16.91
C ALA A 703 25.52 -5.26 -16.11
N HIS A 704 25.90 -5.98 -15.07
CA HIS A 704 27.17 -5.81 -14.36
C HIS A 704 28.21 -6.86 -14.76
N ARG A 705 27.81 -7.92 -15.49
CA ARG A 705 28.70 -9.02 -15.88
C ARG A 705 29.22 -8.91 -17.30
N LEU A 706 30.52 -9.14 -17.45
CA LEU A 706 31.25 -8.99 -18.70
C LEU A 706 30.78 -9.90 -19.84
N SER A 707 30.47 -11.15 -19.52
CA SER A 707 30.02 -12.19 -20.45
C SER A 707 28.75 -11.77 -21.20
N THR A 708 27.80 -11.16 -20.48
CA THR A 708 26.57 -10.64 -21.08
C THR A 708 26.84 -9.40 -21.95
N ILE A 709 27.67 -8.47 -21.47
CA ILE A 709 27.97 -7.21 -22.18
C ILE A 709 28.72 -7.47 -23.51
N ARG A 710 29.63 -8.45 -23.54
CA ARG A 710 30.47 -8.75 -24.72
C ARG A 710 29.66 -9.18 -25.94
N SER A 711 28.50 -9.81 -25.73
CA SER A 711 27.63 -10.31 -26.79
C SER A 711 26.71 -9.25 -27.40
N CYS A 712 26.69 -8.03 -26.84
CA CYS A 712 25.80 -6.96 -27.29
C CYS A 712 26.33 -6.26 -28.55
N ASP A 713 25.43 -5.82 -29.42
CA ASP A 713 25.76 -5.11 -30.66
C ASP A 713 26.34 -3.73 -30.37
N VAL A 714 25.80 -3.04 -29.36
CA VAL A 714 26.26 -1.71 -28.92
C VAL A 714 26.25 -1.63 -27.40
N ILE A 715 27.27 -1.00 -26.85
CA ILE A 715 27.40 -0.76 -25.41
C ILE A 715 27.40 0.74 -25.18
N TYR A 716 26.58 1.21 -24.23
CA TYR A 716 26.55 2.59 -23.78
C TYR A 716 27.00 2.69 -22.34
N VAL A 717 28.04 3.48 -22.10
CA VAL A 717 28.51 3.80 -20.75
C VAL A 717 27.76 5.02 -20.24
N VAL A 718 26.99 4.83 -19.18
CA VAL A 718 26.17 5.84 -18.52
C VAL A 718 26.86 6.30 -17.24
N ASP A 719 27.21 7.59 -17.19
CA ASP A 719 27.79 8.23 -16.03
C ASP A 719 27.09 9.57 -15.73
N GLU A 720 26.81 9.82 -14.46
CA GLU A 720 26.03 10.97 -13.96
C GLU A 720 24.78 11.34 -14.80
N GLY A 721 24.06 10.35 -15.32
CA GLY A 721 22.86 10.58 -16.12
C GLY A 721 23.09 11.06 -17.55
N ARG A 722 24.29 10.82 -18.11
CA ARG A 722 24.66 11.06 -19.51
C ARG A 722 25.39 9.85 -20.09
N ILE A 723 25.36 9.74 -21.42
CA ILE A 723 26.20 8.77 -22.13
C ILE A 723 27.57 9.42 -22.37
N ILE A 724 28.63 8.77 -21.87
CA ILE A 724 30.01 9.24 -22.04
C ILE A 724 30.70 8.52 -23.21
N GLU A 725 30.38 7.25 -23.43
CA GLU A 725 31.00 6.42 -24.47
C GLU A 725 29.99 5.47 -25.11
N SER A 726 30.18 5.20 -26.40
CA SER A 726 29.40 4.21 -27.14
C SER A 726 30.21 3.56 -28.26
N GLY A 727 29.94 2.28 -28.51
CA GLY A 727 30.61 1.47 -29.53
C GLY A 727 30.41 -0.02 -29.29
N THR A 728 31.04 -0.82 -30.14
CA THR A 728 31.13 -2.28 -29.92
C THR A 728 32.14 -2.58 -28.80
N HIS A 729 32.10 -3.80 -28.26
CA HIS A 729 33.03 -4.24 -27.23
C HIS A 729 34.50 -4.04 -27.65
N THR A 730 34.85 -4.40 -28.89
CA THR A 730 36.20 -4.26 -29.44
C THR A 730 36.61 -2.81 -29.61
N GLU A 731 35.74 -1.96 -30.16
CA GLU A 731 36.01 -0.54 -30.36
C GLU A 731 36.25 0.20 -29.05
N LEU A 732 35.45 -0.11 -28.03
CA LEU A 732 35.55 0.56 -26.74
C LEU A 732 36.77 0.09 -25.93
N ILE A 733 37.25 -1.14 -26.15
CA ILE A 733 38.54 -1.61 -25.62
C ILE A 733 39.69 -0.84 -26.26
N GLU A 734 39.69 -0.71 -27.58
CA GLU A 734 40.76 -0.04 -28.32
C GLU A 734 40.86 1.45 -27.97
N ARG A 735 39.74 2.09 -27.65
CA ARG A 735 39.69 3.51 -27.25
C ARG A 735 40.30 3.81 -25.88
N ASP A 736 40.57 2.80 -25.05
CA ASP A 736 41.08 2.96 -23.69
C ASP A 736 40.29 3.98 -22.82
N GLY A 737 38.98 3.99 -23.02
CA GLY A 737 38.05 4.94 -22.38
C GLY A 737 37.56 4.52 -21.00
N ALA A 738 36.50 5.13 -20.52
CA ALA A 738 35.74 4.72 -19.33
C ALA A 738 35.25 3.27 -19.43
N TYR A 739 34.80 2.82 -20.61
CA TYR A 739 34.45 1.41 -20.81
C TYR A 739 35.67 0.52 -20.68
N SER A 740 36.79 0.83 -21.34
CA SER A 740 38.03 0.05 -21.21
C SER A 740 38.62 0.13 -19.80
N LYS A 741 38.38 1.21 -19.07
CA LYS A 741 38.76 1.31 -17.65
C LYS A 741 37.90 0.37 -16.83
N MET A 742 36.58 0.43 -16.94
CA MET A 742 35.65 -0.55 -16.36
C MET A 742 36.01 -1.98 -16.79
N LEU A 743 36.41 -2.18 -18.05
CA LEU A 743 36.79 -3.48 -18.57
C LEU A 743 38.15 -3.95 -18.09
N ARG A 744 39.17 -3.10 -17.99
CA ARG A 744 40.47 -3.47 -17.42
C ARG A 744 40.34 -3.74 -15.94
N GLN A 745 39.46 -2.97 -15.32
CA GLN A 745 38.85 -3.20 -14.03
C GLN A 745 38.05 -4.54 -13.98
N ASN A 746 37.80 -5.18 -15.12
CA ASN A 746 37.26 -6.53 -15.26
C ASN A 746 38.15 -7.53 -16.08
N VAL A 747 39.35 -7.18 -16.59
CA VAL A 747 40.10 -7.96 -17.65
C VAL A 747 41.60 -8.09 -17.42
N VAL A 748 42.27 -7.32 -16.54
CA VAL A 748 43.65 -7.69 -16.12
C VAL A 748 43.65 -8.92 -15.18
N LEU A 749 42.54 -9.65 -15.21
CA LEU A 749 42.23 -10.84 -14.48
C LEU A 749 42.72 -12.10 -15.21
#